data_AF-A0A812JUK3-F1
#
_entry.id   AF-A0A812JUK3-F1
#
_cell.length_a   1.000
_cell.length_b   1.000
_cell.length_c   1.000
_cell.angle_alpha   90.00
_cell.angle_beta   90.00
_cell.angle_gamma   90.00
#
_symmetry.space_group_name_H-M   'P 1'
#
loop_
_entity.id
_entity.type
_entity.pdbx_description
1 polymer ?
#
loop_
_entity_poly.entity_id
_entity_poly.type
_entity_poly.pdbx_seq_one_letter_code
_entity_poly.pdbx_strand_id
1 'polypeptide(L)'
;EHIRESAEWLSAEALCQAHLLSGDYVAAAEAAIKGILQALTGSVAIAVPHVGVKQKELEKWKSKYQVGEVWLNMCGDKLCRELVLGDVRQISDVFERYYHEAMVYPGLNLLGANKKRRVLILGGGDGGVATAALRFDTVEQVVNVDIDSFVTRAATKWFPKVAAGLNDSRCEMLHLDAFAWVEEQQEKGMASFDLVVIDFTDEPIKGAWSKKFFLQLKGLLSTDGIVVQNVGTILNPQDMRKVFTAHAEVFATVFPMHATIPDYLGPYILVLSSVKELDTADVDWTSWERQHIAGQYYGGAAQHHALFRAVPADVSRLLGLPLDLDQKGSPQAPSAVALPLPAFKNIKSGDEKVIFRTKGLDGSKVKVAADKESMSLYQDRDLILDSKSLERDEILLLPALVMLGDRCKSVLVLGGGTGSIAALALHWPTVERIVVVEADMIIVEVVRKHFPKQAEVLSDPRVELIIADVFAWLTQDAHSKFDLVVVNMLDQPWLPSRRTTRLPRTKAFHRLLRAKVAVGGLLTQEAGSVGMLQEFGAMLAIHRQVFTRSWPMAMSSSSPQPTVPGDEFDGLYFRLPRLLLLSSPDAFTPMQATWVGWQGFLQSLGSTTYYHPRMHDSLFVLPAELQRRFDLPATAASEEIETAASRHLVHTFMLEASGCSDGLLNDLQAAGTLLSRLAALGDLTELGHLDHKFQPQGLTALLLVSESHLSIHTWPELGYAVVDVVSCKPIRPTVRKAMEIEVQRRLGCGLVLSKFLLRGRELEVPGLPSQTEDHAERPLPKHVHAEEL
;
A
#
# COMPACT_ATOMS: atom_id res chain seq x y z
N GLU A 1 37.24 30.33 18.04
CA GLU A 1 36.75 31.65 17.58
C GLU A 1 35.96 31.55 16.28
N HIS A 2 36.49 30.99 15.19
CA HIS A 2 35.74 30.77 13.93
C HIS A 2 34.38 30.04 14.05
N ILE A 3 34.21 29.18 15.07
CA ILE A 3 32.95 28.45 15.32
C ILE A 3 31.90 29.33 16.03
N ARG A 4 32.33 30.31 16.85
CA ARG A 4 31.41 31.10 17.68
C ARG A 4 30.62 32.14 16.88
N GLU A 5 31.07 32.47 15.67
CA GLU A 5 30.46 33.48 14.81
C GLU A 5 29.59 32.86 13.70
N SER A 6 29.46 31.52 13.63
CA SER A 6 28.59 30.88 12.64
C SER A 6 27.11 30.94 13.06
N ALA A 7 26.21 31.17 12.09
CA ALA A 7 24.77 31.26 12.35
C ALA A 7 24.20 29.97 12.97
N GLU A 8 24.81 28.83 12.64
CA GLU A 8 24.46 27.50 13.11
C GLU A 8 24.82 27.29 14.59
N TRP A 9 25.94 27.87 15.05
CA TRP A 9 26.34 27.81 16.47
C TRP A 9 25.43 28.67 17.34
N LEU A 10 25.12 29.89 16.89
CA LEU A 10 24.25 30.82 17.62
C LEU A 10 22.84 30.25 17.84
N SER A 11 22.30 29.49 16.87
CA SER A 11 21.01 28.81 17.01
C SER A 11 21.05 27.63 17.98
N ALA A 12 22.13 26.85 18.00
CA ALA A 12 22.30 25.72 18.92
C ALA A 12 22.56 26.18 20.36
N GLU A 13 23.28 27.29 20.53
CA GLU A 13 23.54 27.92 21.82
C GLU A 13 22.25 28.41 22.50
N ALA A 14 21.34 29.03 21.73
CA ALA A 14 20.03 29.47 22.23
C ALA A 14 19.15 28.28 22.71
N LEU A 15 19.15 27.17 21.96
CA LEU A 15 18.44 25.94 22.32
C LEU A 15 19.01 25.26 23.56
N CYS A 16 20.34 25.19 23.67
CA CYS A 16 21.02 24.68 24.86
C CYS A 16 20.66 25.51 26.11
N GLN A 17 20.69 26.84 26.01
CA GLN A 17 20.32 27.72 27.12
C GLN A 17 18.85 27.56 27.52
N ALA A 18 17.92 27.39 26.57
CA ALA A 18 16.51 27.13 26.87
C ALA A 18 16.31 25.83 27.67
N HIS A 19 17.01 24.76 27.32
CA HIS A 19 16.94 23.48 28.04
C HIS A 19 17.61 23.52 29.42
N LEU A 20 18.70 24.28 29.58
CA LEU A 20 19.30 24.52 30.89
C LEU A 20 18.35 25.29 31.82
N LEU A 21 17.64 26.29 31.28
CA LEU A 21 16.64 27.06 32.04
C LEU A 21 15.42 26.22 32.43
N SER A 22 15.06 25.20 31.65
CA SER A 22 14.01 24.24 32.00
C SER A 22 14.47 23.09 32.90
N GLY A 23 15.76 23.04 33.27
CA GLY A 23 16.33 21.98 34.10
C GLY A 23 16.55 20.64 33.40
N ASP A 24 16.49 20.60 32.07
CA ASP A 24 16.74 19.39 31.27
C ASP A 24 18.19 19.37 30.78
N TYR A 25 19.08 18.92 31.67
CA TYR A 25 20.52 18.92 31.45
C TYR A 25 20.97 17.95 30.37
N VAL A 26 20.18 16.89 30.09
CA VAL A 26 20.51 15.90 29.04
C VAL A 26 20.19 16.50 27.68
N ALA A 27 19.00 17.07 27.51
CA ALA A 27 18.62 17.75 26.27
C ALA A 27 19.52 18.97 25.98
N ALA A 28 19.95 19.69 27.03
CA ALA A 28 20.92 20.76 26.90
C ALA A 28 22.29 20.26 26.39
N ALA A 29 22.80 19.16 26.95
CA ALA A 29 24.07 18.57 26.53
C ALA A 29 23.99 18.05 25.08
N GLU A 30 22.88 17.42 24.69
CA GLU A 30 22.65 16.94 23.33
C GLU A 30 22.56 18.09 22.31
N ALA A 31 21.85 19.16 22.65
CA ALA A 31 21.75 20.36 21.80
C ALA A 31 23.13 21.02 21.59
N ALA A 32 23.94 21.11 22.65
CA ALA A 32 25.30 21.65 22.58
C ALA A 32 26.21 20.78 21.70
N ILE A 33 26.23 19.46 21.94
CA ILE A 33 27.06 18.52 21.17
C ILE A 33 26.68 18.54 19.69
N LYS A 34 25.38 18.59 19.39
CA LYS A 34 24.85 18.66 18.02
C LYS A 34 25.25 19.96 17.32
N GLY A 35 25.20 21.10 18.01
CA GLY A 35 25.67 22.39 17.50
C GLY A 35 27.17 22.41 17.19
N ILE A 36 27.99 21.86 18.09
CA ILE A 36 29.45 21.76 17.91
C ILE A 36 29.75 20.90 16.67
N LEU A 37 29.09 19.75 16.55
CA LEU A 37 29.28 18.83 15.43
C LEU A 37 28.83 19.43 14.09
N GLN A 38 27.73 20.19 14.07
CA GLN A 38 27.24 20.84 12.85
C GLN A 38 28.18 21.96 12.39
N ALA A 39 28.67 22.80 13.31
CA ALA A 39 29.60 23.87 12.98
C ALA A 39 30.97 23.34 12.52
N LEU A 40 31.39 22.18 13.01
CA LEU A 40 32.66 21.54 12.62
C LEU A 40 32.59 20.78 11.28
N THR A 41 31.43 20.25 10.90
CA THR A 41 31.34 19.29 9.79
C THR A 41 30.56 19.78 8.57
N GLY A 42 29.84 20.91 8.68
CA GLY A 42 29.04 21.49 7.60
C GLY A 42 27.99 20.53 7.01
N SER A 43 27.69 19.42 7.69
CA SER A 43 26.83 18.34 7.21
C SER A 43 25.69 18.14 8.21
N VAL A 44 24.46 18.21 7.71
CA VAL A 44 23.29 17.70 8.43
C VAL A 44 23.42 16.18 8.49
N ALA A 45 24.01 15.65 9.55
CA ALA A 45 23.94 14.24 9.89
C ALA A 45 22.81 14.07 10.92
N ILE A 46 21.70 13.49 10.47
CA ILE A 46 20.70 12.89 11.35
C ILE A 46 21.35 11.61 11.89
N ALA A 47 21.65 11.57 13.18
CA ALA A 47 22.03 10.32 13.84
C ALA A 47 20.75 9.48 14.00
N VAL A 48 20.71 8.33 13.34
CA VAL A 48 19.65 7.32 13.52
C VAL A 48 20.10 6.37 14.63
N PRO A 49 19.40 6.26 15.77
CA PRO A 49 19.70 5.23 16.76
C PRO A 49 19.32 3.85 16.24
N HIS A 50 20.17 2.87 16.51
CA HIS A 50 19.95 1.45 16.22
C HIS A 50 18.73 0.87 16.97
N VAL A 51 17.95 0.05 16.25
CA VAL A 51 16.83 -0.76 16.77
C VAL A 51 17.35 -2.13 17.20
N GLY A 52 17.02 -2.54 18.43
CA GLY A 52 16.98 -3.96 18.83
C GLY A 52 18.00 -4.50 19.82
N VAL A 53 18.80 -3.68 20.52
CA VAL A 53 19.41 -4.14 21.78
C VAL A 53 18.42 -3.82 22.89
N LYS A 54 17.99 -4.84 23.65
CA LYS A 54 17.22 -4.68 24.89
C LYS A 54 17.86 -3.60 25.76
N GLN A 55 17.35 -2.38 25.75
CA GLN A 55 18.04 -1.26 26.42
C GLN A 55 17.77 -1.29 27.92
N LYS A 56 16.51 -1.51 28.32
CA LYS A 56 16.11 -1.56 29.72
C LYS A 56 14.90 -2.46 29.95
N GLU A 57 15.06 -3.47 30.80
CA GLU A 57 13.94 -4.26 31.33
C GLU A 57 13.13 -3.36 32.29
N LEU A 58 11.82 -3.24 32.06
CA LEU A 58 10.90 -2.51 32.91
C LEU A 58 10.18 -3.44 33.90
N GLU A 59 9.81 -4.63 33.43
CA GLU A 59 9.17 -5.65 34.25
C GLU A 59 9.42 -7.04 33.65
N LYS A 60 9.49 -8.05 34.52
CA LYS A 60 9.55 -9.46 34.13
C LYS A 60 8.75 -10.29 35.10
N TRP A 61 7.98 -11.22 34.59
CA TRP A 61 7.19 -12.15 35.39
C TRP A 61 7.18 -13.55 34.77
N LYS A 62 6.73 -14.51 35.58
CA LYS A 62 6.42 -15.87 35.13
C LYS A 62 5.05 -16.24 35.69
N SER A 63 4.09 -16.50 34.81
CA SER A 63 2.77 -17.02 35.17
C SER A 63 2.76 -18.55 35.09
N LYS A 64 1.60 -19.17 35.31
CA LYS A 64 1.38 -20.60 35.06
C LYS A 64 1.54 -20.95 33.57
N TYR A 65 1.32 -19.98 32.68
CA TYR A 65 1.20 -20.19 31.25
C TYR A 65 2.49 -19.85 30.51
N GLN A 66 3.15 -18.76 30.89
CA GLN A 66 4.27 -18.21 30.13
C GLN A 66 5.18 -17.30 30.97
N VAL A 67 6.33 -16.95 30.39
CA VAL A 67 7.19 -15.86 30.88
C VAL A 67 6.82 -14.61 30.11
N GLY A 68 6.67 -13.49 30.80
CA GLY A 68 6.43 -12.20 30.17
C GLY A 68 7.44 -11.15 30.60
N GLU A 69 7.76 -10.26 29.69
CA GLU A 69 8.74 -9.19 29.87
C GLU A 69 8.21 -7.90 29.23
N VAL A 70 8.45 -6.77 29.89
CA VAL A 70 8.24 -5.44 29.31
C VAL A 70 9.60 -4.76 29.20
N TRP A 71 9.91 -4.26 28.00
CA TRP A 71 11.16 -3.60 27.69
C TRP A 71 10.91 -2.16 27.25
N LEU A 72 11.86 -1.28 27.53
CA LEU A 72 11.98 0.03 26.88
C LEU A 72 13.07 -0.08 25.82
N ASN A 73 12.71 0.12 24.56
CA ASN A 73 13.57 -0.04 23.38
C ASN A 73 13.42 1.14 22.41
N MET A 74 14.21 1.11 21.34
CA MET A 74 14.02 2.00 20.17
C MET A 74 13.18 1.27 19.12
N CYS A 75 12.04 1.85 18.73
CA CYS A 75 11.21 1.42 17.61
C CYS A 75 11.35 2.47 16.49
N GLY A 76 12.24 2.22 15.53
CA GLY A 76 12.64 3.23 14.55
C GLY A 76 13.40 4.38 15.23
N ASP A 77 12.94 5.61 15.01
CA ASP A 77 13.50 6.83 15.59
C ASP A 77 12.89 7.22 16.96
N LYS A 78 12.03 6.39 17.54
CA LYS A 78 11.31 6.67 18.80
C LYS A 78 11.64 5.66 19.90
N LEU A 79 11.64 6.13 21.15
CA LEU A 79 11.54 5.24 22.31
C LEU A 79 10.15 4.60 22.34
N CYS A 80 10.10 3.30 22.59
CA CYS A 80 8.88 2.52 22.66
C CYS A 80 8.96 1.51 23.81
N ARG A 81 7.79 1.17 24.35
CA ARG A 81 7.65 0.02 25.23
C ARG A 81 7.25 -1.18 24.40
N GLU A 82 7.81 -2.33 24.74
CA GLU A 82 7.54 -3.59 24.07
C GLU A 82 7.13 -4.64 25.10
N LEU A 83 6.03 -5.34 24.83
CA LEU A 83 5.62 -6.53 25.58
C LEU A 83 6.13 -7.75 24.83
N VAL A 84 6.83 -8.64 25.53
CA VAL A 84 7.37 -9.89 25.01
C VAL A 84 6.82 -11.02 25.85
N LEU A 85 6.26 -12.05 25.21
CA LEU A 85 5.82 -13.28 25.85
C LEU A 85 6.66 -14.43 25.29
N GLY A 86 7.33 -15.18 26.18
CA GLY A 86 8.39 -16.11 25.77
C GLY A 86 9.49 -15.37 25.02
N ASP A 87 9.71 -15.76 23.77
CA ASP A 87 10.68 -15.13 22.85
C ASP A 87 9.99 -14.29 21.75
N VAL A 88 8.68 -14.07 21.85
CA VAL A 88 7.87 -13.43 20.81
C VAL A 88 7.36 -12.07 21.29
N ARG A 89 7.71 -11.02 20.54
CA ARG A 89 7.12 -9.68 20.72
C ARG A 89 5.62 -9.74 20.45
N GLN A 90 4.83 -9.24 21.39
CA GLN A 90 3.38 -9.16 21.26
C GLN A 90 2.92 -7.77 20.83
N ILE A 91 3.39 -6.70 21.49
CA ILE A 91 2.99 -5.33 21.13
C ILE A 91 4.16 -4.37 21.27
N SER A 92 4.15 -3.29 20.48
CA SER A 92 4.84 -2.03 20.78
C SER A 92 3.85 -0.88 20.87
N ASP A 93 4.06 0.05 21.78
CA ASP A 93 3.14 1.19 21.97
C ASP A 93 3.18 2.24 20.85
N VAL A 94 4.04 2.06 19.85
CA VAL A 94 4.15 2.92 18.66
C VAL A 94 3.37 2.36 17.48
N PHE A 95 3.34 1.04 17.31
CA PHE A 95 2.78 0.38 16.12
C PHE A 95 1.56 -0.51 16.40
N GLU A 96 1.16 -0.71 17.67
CA GLU A 96 0.01 -1.55 18.06
C GLU A 96 -1.25 -1.37 17.20
N ARG A 97 -1.56 -0.12 16.83
CA ARG A 97 -2.79 0.19 16.09
C ARG A 97 -2.82 -0.41 14.69
N TYR A 98 -1.67 -0.74 14.09
CA TYR A 98 -1.62 -1.42 12.81
C TYR A 98 -2.25 -2.82 12.90
N TYR A 99 -1.97 -3.54 13.99
CA TYR A 99 -2.55 -4.86 14.24
C TYR A 99 -4.01 -4.74 14.71
N HIS A 100 -4.28 -3.96 15.75
CA HIS A 100 -5.61 -3.92 16.35
C HIS A 100 -6.68 -3.33 15.43
N GLU A 101 -6.34 -2.33 14.61
CA GLU A 101 -7.30 -1.80 13.62
C GLU A 101 -7.57 -2.83 12.52
N ALA A 102 -6.56 -3.56 12.05
CA ALA A 102 -6.75 -4.62 11.05
C ALA A 102 -7.57 -5.82 11.58
N MET A 103 -7.47 -6.13 12.87
CA MET A 103 -8.25 -7.19 13.52
C MET A 103 -9.73 -6.83 13.69
N VAL A 104 -10.07 -5.55 13.78
CA VAL A 104 -11.41 -5.11 14.22
C VAL A 104 -12.16 -4.31 13.15
N TYR A 105 -11.51 -3.33 12.53
CA TYR A 105 -12.19 -2.32 11.72
C TYR A 105 -12.81 -2.89 10.44
N PRO A 106 -12.19 -3.85 9.72
CA PRO A 106 -12.83 -4.46 8.57
C PRO A 106 -14.15 -5.14 8.94
N GLY A 107 -14.16 -5.95 10.01
CA GLY A 107 -15.35 -6.68 10.45
C GLY A 107 -16.48 -5.75 10.90
N LEU A 108 -16.19 -4.74 11.73
CA LEU A 108 -17.21 -3.80 12.20
C LEU A 108 -17.81 -2.95 11.06
N ASN A 109 -16.99 -2.52 10.10
CA ASN A 109 -17.49 -1.79 8.94
C ASN A 109 -18.39 -2.67 8.04
N LEU A 110 -18.03 -3.94 7.82
CA LEU A 110 -18.85 -4.91 7.05
C LEU A 110 -20.17 -5.24 7.73
N LEU A 111 -20.23 -5.19 9.07
CA LEU A 111 -21.48 -5.35 9.80
C LEU A 111 -22.41 -4.14 9.63
N GLY A 112 -21.86 -2.94 9.38
CA GLY A 112 -22.60 -1.68 9.23
C GLY A 112 -23.18 -1.13 10.54
N ALA A 113 -23.70 0.11 10.50
CA ALA A 113 -24.14 0.84 11.71
C ALA A 113 -25.62 0.76 12.07
N ASN A 114 -26.41 -0.04 11.35
CA ASN A 114 -27.86 -0.12 11.55
C ASN A 114 -28.28 -0.77 12.89
N LYS A 115 -27.37 -1.45 13.57
CA LYS A 115 -27.62 -2.15 14.84
C LYS A 115 -26.44 -1.97 15.78
N LYS A 116 -26.74 -2.02 17.09
CA LYS A 116 -25.69 -2.19 18.10
C LYS A 116 -25.06 -3.58 17.99
N ARG A 117 -23.79 -3.67 18.34
CA ARG A 117 -22.92 -4.83 18.10
C ARG A 117 -22.35 -5.36 19.39
N ARG A 118 -22.38 -6.68 19.52
CA ARG A 118 -21.74 -7.42 20.60
C ARG A 118 -20.46 -8.07 20.07
N VAL A 119 -19.34 -7.80 20.72
CA VAL A 119 -18.01 -8.29 20.32
C VAL A 119 -17.50 -9.29 21.35
N LEU A 120 -17.01 -10.43 20.89
CA LEU A 120 -16.29 -11.41 21.71
C LEU A 120 -14.82 -11.42 21.30
N ILE A 121 -13.92 -11.28 22.28
CA ILE A 121 -12.48 -11.36 22.07
C ILE A 121 -11.97 -12.58 22.83
N LEU A 122 -11.32 -13.49 22.11
CA LEU A 122 -10.66 -14.65 22.68
C LEU A 122 -9.15 -14.40 22.63
N GLY A 123 -8.51 -14.25 23.80
CA GLY A 123 -7.15 -13.74 23.95
C GLY A 123 -7.16 -12.22 24.13
N GLY A 124 -6.21 -11.51 23.51
CA GLY A 124 -6.17 -10.04 23.53
C GLY A 124 -6.00 -9.46 24.94
N GLY A 125 -5.28 -10.14 25.84
CA GLY A 125 -5.03 -9.69 27.20
C GLY A 125 -4.24 -8.38 27.31
N ASP A 126 -3.66 -7.86 26.23
CA ASP A 126 -3.09 -6.51 26.20
C ASP A 126 -4.18 -5.41 26.13
N GLY A 127 -5.37 -5.75 25.65
CA GLY A 127 -6.53 -4.88 25.56
C GLY A 127 -6.65 -4.02 24.30
N GLY A 128 -5.71 -4.10 23.37
CA GLY A 128 -5.71 -3.30 22.17
C GLY A 128 -6.89 -3.58 21.25
N VAL A 129 -7.28 -4.85 21.10
CA VAL A 129 -8.49 -5.24 20.35
C VAL A 129 -9.75 -4.63 20.98
N ALA A 130 -9.89 -4.73 22.31
CA ALA A 130 -11.03 -4.14 23.03
C ALA A 130 -11.07 -2.62 22.84
N THR A 131 -9.93 -1.94 23.01
CA THR A 131 -9.78 -0.50 22.79
C THR A 131 -10.13 -0.11 21.36
N ALA A 132 -9.73 -0.90 20.36
CA ALA A 132 -10.06 -0.64 18.97
C ALA A 132 -11.57 -0.79 18.70
N ALA A 133 -12.20 -1.85 19.20
CA ALA A 133 -13.63 -2.10 19.03
C ALA A 133 -14.49 -1.02 19.68
N LEU A 134 -14.13 -0.59 20.89
CA LEU A 134 -14.90 0.38 21.68
C LEU A 134 -14.85 1.81 21.13
N ARG A 135 -14.02 2.07 20.10
CA ARG A 135 -14.07 3.33 19.33
C ARG A 135 -15.29 3.44 18.43
N PHE A 136 -15.90 2.32 18.07
CA PHE A 136 -17.14 2.31 17.30
C PHE A 136 -18.31 2.57 18.22
N ASP A 137 -19.13 3.58 17.90
CA ASP A 137 -20.33 3.90 18.66
C ASP A 137 -21.40 2.80 18.53
N THR A 138 -21.31 1.98 17.48
CA THR A 138 -22.14 0.80 17.25
C THR A 138 -21.85 -0.31 18.25
N VAL A 139 -20.70 -0.34 18.92
CA VAL A 139 -20.37 -1.41 19.87
C VAL A 139 -21.00 -1.12 21.24
N GLU A 140 -21.90 -2.00 21.67
CA GLU A 140 -22.61 -1.90 22.96
C GLU A 140 -21.99 -2.78 24.04
N GLN A 141 -21.35 -3.90 23.67
CA GLN A 141 -20.74 -4.84 24.60
C GLN A 141 -19.49 -5.46 23.98
N VAL A 142 -18.44 -5.57 24.79
CA VAL A 142 -17.26 -6.40 24.54
C VAL A 142 -17.15 -7.42 25.67
N VAL A 143 -16.97 -8.70 25.33
CA VAL A 143 -16.56 -9.74 26.28
C VAL A 143 -15.15 -10.14 25.89
N ASN A 144 -14.17 -9.92 26.76
CA ASN A 144 -12.77 -10.23 26.50
C ASN A 144 -12.33 -11.39 27.41
N VAL A 145 -11.98 -12.53 26.83
CA VAL A 145 -11.61 -13.75 27.56
C VAL A 145 -10.13 -14.05 27.35
N ASP A 146 -9.30 -13.81 28.36
CA ASP A 146 -7.86 -14.10 28.31
C ASP A 146 -7.44 -14.97 29.51
N ILE A 147 -6.61 -15.97 29.27
CA ILE A 147 -6.27 -16.96 30.30
C ILE A 147 -5.29 -16.40 31.35
N ASP A 148 -4.50 -15.38 31.02
CA ASP A 148 -3.37 -14.93 31.83
C ASP A 148 -3.56 -13.51 32.38
N SER A 149 -4.11 -13.42 33.59
CA SER A 149 -4.26 -12.15 34.31
C SER A 149 -2.95 -11.39 34.57
N PHE A 150 -1.77 -12.01 34.43
CA PHE A 150 -0.51 -11.28 34.53
C PHE A 150 -0.28 -10.38 33.31
N VAL A 151 -0.71 -10.83 32.12
CA VAL A 151 -0.62 -10.04 30.88
C VAL A 151 -1.49 -8.80 30.99
N THR A 152 -2.75 -8.93 31.40
CA THR A 152 -3.68 -7.80 31.54
C THR A 152 -3.22 -6.78 32.58
N ARG A 153 -2.64 -7.24 33.70
CA ARG A 153 -2.04 -6.34 34.70
C ARG A 153 -0.82 -5.59 34.16
N ALA A 154 0.09 -6.28 33.48
CA ALA A 154 1.25 -5.66 32.87
C ALA A 154 0.85 -4.65 31.78
N ALA A 155 -0.12 -5.01 30.94
CA ALA A 155 -0.68 -4.14 29.90
C ALA A 155 -1.34 -2.88 30.48
N THR A 156 -2.18 -3.03 31.50
CA THR A 156 -2.82 -1.89 32.17
C THR A 156 -1.79 -0.93 32.79
N LYS A 157 -0.72 -1.47 33.36
CA LYS A 157 0.35 -0.67 33.99
C LYS A 157 1.24 0.02 32.96
N TRP A 158 1.73 -0.72 31.97
CA TRP A 158 2.78 -0.24 31.06
C TRP A 158 2.26 0.25 29.72
N PHE A 159 1.03 -0.10 29.34
CA PHE A 159 0.41 0.25 28.07
C PHE A 159 -1.02 0.81 28.28
N PRO A 160 -1.22 1.82 29.15
CA PRO A 160 -2.55 2.26 29.55
C PRO A 160 -3.43 2.76 28.39
N LYS A 161 -2.84 3.24 27.30
CA LYS A 161 -3.59 3.62 26.07
C LYS A 161 -4.08 2.40 25.29
N VAL A 162 -3.29 1.32 25.26
CA VAL A 162 -3.63 0.06 24.59
C VAL A 162 -4.66 -0.71 25.41
N ALA A 163 -4.48 -0.76 26.74
CA ALA A 163 -5.37 -1.45 27.66
C ALA A 163 -6.63 -0.66 28.06
N ALA A 164 -6.87 0.53 27.48
CA ALA A 164 -7.94 1.43 27.91
C ALA A 164 -9.33 0.76 27.84
N GLY A 165 -9.57 -0.03 26.80
CA GLY A 165 -10.81 -0.76 26.56
C GLY A 165 -11.11 -1.82 27.62
N LEU A 166 -10.10 -2.36 28.31
CA LEU A 166 -10.31 -3.34 29.39
C LEU A 166 -11.04 -2.74 30.60
N ASN A 167 -10.98 -1.41 30.77
CA ASN A 167 -11.63 -0.69 31.86
C ASN A 167 -12.90 0.07 31.43
N ASP A 168 -13.31 -0.03 30.15
CA ASP A 168 -14.57 0.57 29.69
C ASP A 168 -15.76 -0.17 30.29
N SER A 169 -16.79 0.55 30.72
CA SER A 169 -18.03 -0.02 31.26
C SER A 169 -18.74 -1.02 30.34
N ARG A 170 -18.47 -0.96 29.03
CA ARG A 170 -19.00 -1.87 28.02
C ARG A 170 -18.17 -3.15 27.88
N CYS A 171 -16.99 -3.23 28.50
CA CYS A 171 -16.09 -4.36 28.43
C CYS A 171 -16.18 -5.24 29.69
N GLU A 172 -16.46 -6.52 29.50
CA GLU A 172 -16.35 -7.55 30.53
C GLU A 172 -15.07 -8.36 30.31
N MET A 173 -14.05 -8.12 31.13
CA MET A 173 -12.79 -8.86 31.10
C MET A 173 -12.88 -10.12 31.98
N LEU A 174 -12.68 -11.30 31.38
CA LEU A 174 -12.75 -12.61 32.03
C LEU A 174 -11.39 -13.32 31.99
N HIS A 175 -10.91 -13.75 33.15
CA HIS A 175 -9.65 -14.51 33.28
C HIS A 175 -9.88 -16.03 33.25
N LEU A 176 -10.24 -16.55 32.07
CA LEU A 176 -10.67 -17.94 31.87
C LEU A 176 -10.03 -18.58 30.64
N ASP A 177 -10.10 -19.90 30.54
CA ASP A 177 -9.75 -20.62 29.31
C ASP A 177 -10.83 -20.37 28.25
N ALA A 178 -10.44 -19.78 27.12
CA ALA A 178 -11.35 -19.40 26.05
C ALA A 178 -12.05 -20.59 25.39
N PHE A 179 -11.39 -21.75 25.25
CA PHE A 179 -12.00 -22.94 24.64
C PHE A 179 -13.08 -23.53 25.54
N ALA A 180 -12.77 -23.69 26.83
CA ALA A 180 -13.72 -24.16 27.83
C ALA A 180 -14.90 -23.21 27.96
N TRP A 181 -14.63 -21.90 27.97
CA TRP A 181 -15.68 -20.89 28.04
C TRP A 181 -16.60 -20.93 26.81
N VAL A 182 -16.06 -21.04 25.59
CA VAL A 182 -16.88 -21.15 24.36
C VAL A 182 -17.77 -22.39 24.40
N GLU A 183 -17.24 -23.54 24.81
CA GLU A 183 -18.02 -24.78 24.96
C GLU A 183 -19.17 -24.60 25.98
N GLU A 184 -18.87 -24.05 27.16
CA GLU A 184 -19.86 -23.80 28.21
C GLU A 184 -20.95 -22.81 27.78
N GLN A 185 -20.60 -21.70 27.12
CA GLN A 185 -21.58 -20.71 26.69
C GLN A 185 -22.48 -21.22 25.57
N GLN A 186 -21.94 -22.08 24.70
CA GLN A 186 -22.71 -22.70 23.63
C GLN A 186 -23.75 -23.67 24.22
N GLU A 187 -23.38 -24.46 25.25
CA GLU A 187 -24.31 -25.35 25.96
C GLU A 187 -25.42 -24.58 26.71
N LYS A 188 -25.08 -23.39 27.23
CA LYS A 188 -26.03 -22.50 27.92
C LYS A 188 -27.00 -21.76 26.99
N GLY A 189 -26.81 -21.85 25.67
CA GLY A 189 -27.63 -21.12 24.69
C GLY A 189 -27.50 -19.61 24.80
N MET A 190 -26.30 -19.10 25.10
CA MET A 190 -26.06 -17.67 25.28
C MET A 190 -26.41 -16.86 24.01
N ALA A 191 -26.81 -15.61 24.18
CA ALA A 191 -27.10 -14.69 23.09
C ALA A 191 -25.89 -14.52 22.14
N SER A 192 -26.17 -14.33 20.86
CA SER A 192 -25.18 -14.29 19.79
C SER A 192 -24.32 -13.02 19.74
N PHE A 193 -23.05 -13.15 19.32
CA PHE A 193 -22.10 -12.07 19.04
C PHE A 193 -22.06 -11.74 17.53
N ASP A 194 -21.86 -10.48 17.19
CA ASP A 194 -21.78 -10.04 15.80
C ASP A 194 -20.34 -10.09 15.25
N LEU A 195 -19.36 -9.81 16.11
CA LEU A 195 -17.94 -9.94 15.77
C LEU A 195 -17.25 -10.79 16.82
N VAL A 196 -16.56 -11.84 16.39
CA VAL A 196 -15.59 -12.56 17.22
C VAL A 196 -14.20 -12.24 16.72
N VAL A 197 -13.30 -11.86 17.63
CA VAL A 197 -11.88 -11.68 17.36
C VAL A 197 -11.10 -12.76 18.11
N ILE A 198 -10.31 -13.55 17.39
CA ILE A 198 -9.42 -14.57 17.97
C ILE A 198 -8.00 -14.03 17.92
N ASP A 199 -7.51 -13.62 19.09
CA ASP A 199 -6.25 -12.95 19.30
C ASP A 199 -5.36 -13.75 20.27
N PHE A 200 -5.04 -14.97 19.87
CA PHE A 200 -4.09 -15.81 20.60
C PHE A 200 -2.67 -15.65 20.03
N THR A 201 -1.68 -16.07 20.82
CA THR A 201 -0.28 -16.11 20.39
C THR A 201 -0.03 -17.22 19.36
N ASP A 202 1.00 -17.03 18.53
CA ASP A 202 1.40 -17.95 17.44
C ASP A 202 1.96 -19.31 17.93
N GLU A 203 2.18 -19.50 19.25
CA GLU A 203 2.65 -20.79 19.77
C GLU A 203 1.58 -21.89 19.56
N PRO A 204 1.99 -23.15 19.25
CA PRO A 204 1.04 -24.20 18.93
C PRO A 204 0.16 -24.54 20.14
N ILE A 205 -1.03 -23.95 20.18
CA ILE A 205 -2.10 -24.36 21.09
C ILE A 205 -2.56 -25.74 20.61
N LYS A 206 -2.09 -26.79 21.31
CA LYS A 206 -2.39 -28.19 20.98
C LYS A 206 -3.89 -28.38 20.78
N GLY A 207 -4.31 -28.73 19.55
CA GLY A 207 -5.69 -29.07 19.22
C GLY A 207 -6.65 -27.89 18.96
N ALA A 208 -6.18 -26.64 19.03
CA ALA A 208 -7.04 -25.44 19.02
C ALA A 208 -7.84 -25.21 17.74
N TRP A 209 -7.21 -25.35 16.57
CA TRP A 209 -7.81 -24.96 15.30
C TRP A 209 -8.47 -26.15 14.62
N SER A 210 -9.61 -26.57 15.19
CA SER A 210 -10.40 -27.69 14.70
C SER A 210 -11.76 -27.25 14.17
N LYS A 211 -12.29 -28.00 13.21
CA LYS A 211 -13.69 -27.84 12.76
C LYS A 211 -14.67 -27.85 13.94
N LYS A 212 -14.45 -28.70 14.95
CA LYS A 212 -15.28 -28.77 16.17
C LYS A 212 -15.35 -27.40 16.85
N PHE A 213 -14.19 -26.78 17.10
CA PHE A 213 -14.12 -25.48 17.76
C PHE A 213 -14.83 -24.39 16.94
N PHE A 214 -14.59 -24.31 15.63
CA PHE A 214 -15.25 -23.32 14.80
C PHE A 214 -16.77 -23.55 14.69
N LEU A 215 -17.26 -24.79 14.74
CA LEU A 215 -18.69 -25.08 14.83
C LEU A 215 -19.30 -24.62 16.17
N GLN A 216 -18.60 -24.82 17.28
CA GLN A 216 -19.03 -24.30 18.59
C GLN A 216 -19.08 -22.77 18.56
N LEU A 217 -18.04 -22.13 18.00
CA LEU A 217 -17.98 -20.68 17.86
C LEU A 217 -19.07 -20.13 16.94
N LYS A 218 -19.36 -20.81 15.83
CA LYS A 218 -20.48 -20.47 14.94
C LYS A 218 -21.82 -20.50 15.67
N GLY A 219 -21.99 -21.39 16.65
CA GLY A 219 -23.15 -21.43 17.53
C GLY A 219 -23.31 -20.20 18.45
N LEU A 220 -22.23 -19.45 18.68
CA LEU A 220 -22.24 -18.19 19.42
C LEU A 220 -22.34 -16.95 18.53
N LEU A 221 -22.32 -17.08 17.20
CA LEU A 221 -22.39 -15.95 16.26
C LEU A 221 -23.83 -15.60 15.89
N SER A 222 -24.06 -14.33 15.55
CA SER A 222 -25.32 -13.87 14.99
C SER A 222 -25.46 -14.32 13.55
N THR A 223 -26.63 -14.14 12.95
CA THR A 223 -26.87 -14.51 11.54
C THR A 223 -25.98 -13.76 10.56
N ASP A 224 -25.54 -12.55 10.94
CA ASP A 224 -24.62 -11.71 10.18
C ASP A 224 -23.17 -11.84 10.70
N GLY A 225 -22.92 -12.77 11.62
CA GLY A 225 -21.70 -12.83 12.42
C GLY A 225 -20.42 -12.99 11.60
N ILE A 226 -19.37 -12.30 12.05
CA ILE A 226 -18.04 -12.32 11.48
C ILE A 226 -17.03 -12.83 12.51
N VAL A 227 -16.06 -13.62 12.07
CA VAL A 227 -14.88 -14.01 12.84
C VAL A 227 -13.65 -13.40 12.19
N VAL A 228 -12.79 -12.76 12.97
CA VAL A 228 -11.44 -12.34 12.54
C VAL A 228 -10.41 -13.05 13.40
N GLN A 229 -9.39 -13.63 12.79
CA GLN A 229 -8.35 -14.38 13.48
C GLN A 229 -6.97 -14.06 12.90
N ASN A 230 -5.95 -13.92 13.75
CA ASN A 230 -4.56 -13.91 13.30
C ASN A 230 -4.10 -15.32 12.89
N VAL A 231 -3.32 -15.42 11.80
CA VAL A 231 -2.85 -16.69 11.22
C VAL A 231 -1.32 -16.70 11.08
N GLY A 232 -0.65 -15.65 11.52
CA GLY A 232 0.80 -15.52 11.48
C GLY A 232 1.33 -15.25 10.07
N THR A 233 2.45 -15.90 9.72
CA THR A 233 3.22 -15.60 8.49
C THR A 233 3.46 -16.82 7.64
N ILE A 234 3.91 -16.60 6.39
CA ILE A 234 4.26 -17.67 5.45
C ILE A 234 5.41 -18.57 5.94
N LEU A 235 6.10 -18.20 7.02
CA LEU A 235 7.12 -19.04 7.65
C LEU A 235 6.55 -20.33 8.26
N ASN A 236 5.24 -20.34 8.57
CA ASN A 236 4.50 -21.52 9.05
C ASN A 236 3.36 -21.89 8.07
N PRO A 237 3.67 -22.26 6.81
CA PRO A 237 2.67 -22.38 5.75
C PRO A 237 1.65 -23.52 6.00
N GLN A 238 2.05 -24.54 6.77
CA GLN A 238 1.19 -25.69 7.09
C GLN A 238 0.11 -25.32 8.09
N ASP A 239 0.47 -24.59 9.15
CA ASP A 239 -0.48 -24.13 10.16
C ASP A 239 -1.43 -23.10 9.55
N MET A 240 -0.90 -22.18 8.73
CA MET A 240 -1.72 -21.22 7.99
C MET A 240 -2.77 -21.91 7.11
N ARG A 241 -2.35 -22.88 6.29
CA ARG A 241 -3.29 -23.66 5.46
C ARG A 241 -4.31 -24.41 6.31
N LYS A 242 -3.89 -25.01 7.42
CA LYS A 242 -4.77 -25.77 8.32
C LYS A 242 -5.85 -24.90 8.93
N VAL A 243 -5.48 -23.72 9.45
CA VAL A 243 -6.43 -22.74 10.01
C VAL A 243 -7.42 -22.30 8.93
N PHE A 244 -6.92 -21.88 7.76
CA PHE A 244 -7.77 -21.43 6.66
C PHE A 244 -8.76 -22.51 6.20
N THR A 245 -8.31 -23.76 6.08
CA THR A 245 -9.16 -24.91 5.72
C THR A 245 -10.25 -25.13 6.76
N ALA A 246 -9.90 -25.07 8.05
CA ALA A 246 -10.87 -25.27 9.13
C ALA A 246 -11.95 -24.17 9.18
N HIS A 247 -11.59 -22.91 8.84
CA HIS A 247 -12.57 -21.85 8.61
C HIS A 247 -13.48 -22.15 7.41
N ALA A 248 -12.89 -22.55 6.27
CA ALA A 248 -13.63 -22.83 5.03
C ALA A 248 -14.59 -24.02 5.15
N GLU A 249 -14.35 -24.95 6.07
CA GLU A 249 -15.25 -26.07 6.36
C GLU A 249 -16.50 -25.69 7.18
N VAL A 250 -16.55 -24.47 7.74
CA VAL A 250 -17.57 -24.05 8.71
C VAL A 250 -18.31 -22.77 8.28
N PHE A 251 -17.60 -21.80 7.72
CA PHE A 251 -18.13 -20.49 7.36
C PHE A 251 -18.49 -20.42 5.87
N ALA A 252 -19.45 -19.57 5.51
CA ALA A 252 -19.95 -19.46 4.14
C ALA A 252 -18.92 -18.77 3.23
N THR A 253 -18.26 -17.73 3.74
CA THR A 253 -17.17 -17.04 3.04
C THR A 253 -15.99 -16.84 3.97
N VAL A 254 -14.78 -16.99 3.43
CA VAL A 254 -13.51 -16.87 4.14
C VAL A 254 -12.54 -16.06 3.28
N PHE A 255 -12.01 -14.98 3.85
CA PHE A 255 -11.12 -14.04 3.17
C PHE A 255 -9.82 -13.90 3.95
N PRO A 256 -8.66 -14.18 3.34
CA PRO A 256 -7.39 -13.78 3.93
C PRO A 256 -7.22 -12.26 3.79
N MET A 257 -6.65 -11.64 4.82
CA MET A 257 -6.28 -10.22 4.82
C MET A 257 -4.78 -10.11 5.08
N HIS A 258 -4.09 -9.28 4.30
CA HIS A 258 -2.69 -8.97 4.55
C HIS A 258 -2.58 -7.66 5.32
N ALA A 259 -2.15 -7.74 6.58
CA ALA A 259 -1.88 -6.58 7.43
C ALA A 259 -0.37 -6.28 7.42
N THR A 260 -0.04 -5.02 7.15
CA THR A 260 1.35 -4.54 7.15
C THR A 260 1.69 -4.00 8.53
N ILE A 261 2.10 -4.87 9.45
CA ILE A 261 2.39 -4.52 10.84
C ILE A 261 3.91 -4.28 10.99
N PRO A 262 4.36 -3.06 11.33
CA PRO A 262 5.78 -2.71 11.24
C PRO A 262 6.73 -3.58 12.04
N ASP A 263 6.35 -3.98 13.24
CA ASP A 263 7.18 -4.67 14.21
C ASP A 263 6.88 -6.18 14.32
N TYR A 264 6.09 -6.73 13.39
CA TYR A 264 5.85 -8.16 13.24
C TYR A 264 6.60 -8.71 12.03
N LEU A 265 6.75 -10.03 11.97
CA LEU A 265 7.21 -10.68 10.74
C LEU A 265 6.10 -10.57 9.67
N GLY A 266 6.46 -10.10 8.48
CA GLY A 266 5.60 -9.93 7.32
C GLY A 266 5.88 -10.95 6.21
N PRO A 267 4.95 -11.18 5.27
CA PRO A 267 3.58 -10.70 5.28
C PRO A 267 2.80 -11.34 6.44
N TYR A 268 2.09 -10.52 7.23
CA TYR A 268 1.27 -11.00 8.34
C TYR A 268 -0.16 -11.18 7.87
N ILE A 269 -0.70 -12.38 8.05
CA ILE A 269 -1.97 -12.80 7.49
C ILE A 269 -3.00 -12.94 8.61
N LEU A 270 -4.12 -12.27 8.41
CA LEU A 270 -5.35 -12.47 9.16
C LEU A 270 -6.35 -13.23 8.29
N VAL A 271 -7.35 -13.83 8.90
CA VAL A 271 -8.49 -14.40 8.19
C VAL A 271 -9.78 -13.78 8.72
N LEU A 272 -10.64 -13.36 7.81
CA LEU A 272 -12.00 -12.90 8.08
C LEU A 272 -12.98 -13.90 7.51
N SER A 273 -13.86 -14.44 8.36
CA SER A 273 -14.86 -15.43 7.98
C SER A 273 -16.25 -14.95 8.34
N SER A 274 -17.25 -15.22 7.50
CA SER A 274 -18.64 -14.84 7.75
C SER A 274 -19.59 -16.03 7.73
N VAL A 275 -20.61 -15.97 8.57
CA VAL A 275 -21.70 -16.96 8.64
C VAL A 275 -22.50 -17.01 7.34
N LYS A 276 -22.63 -15.89 6.62
CA LYS A 276 -23.35 -15.75 5.35
C LYS A 276 -22.41 -15.37 4.22
N GLU A 277 -22.89 -15.43 2.98
CA GLU A 277 -22.18 -14.84 1.86
C GLU A 277 -22.02 -13.33 2.07
N LEU A 278 -20.79 -12.86 1.88
CA LEU A 278 -20.39 -11.48 2.15
C LEU A 278 -19.59 -10.95 0.95
N ASP A 279 -19.93 -9.75 0.50
CA ASP A 279 -19.08 -8.97 -0.40
C ASP A 279 -18.23 -8.00 0.44
N THR A 280 -16.90 -8.12 0.37
CA THR A 280 -15.99 -7.24 1.11
C THR A 280 -15.97 -5.81 0.56
N ALA A 281 -16.61 -5.56 -0.58
CA ALA A 281 -16.79 -4.21 -1.09
C ALA A 281 -18.08 -3.52 -0.62
N ASP A 282 -19.04 -4.27 -0.09
CA ASP A 282 -20.33 -3.75 0.37
C ASP A 282 -20.24 -3.21 1.79
N VAL A 283 -19.71 -1.99 1.91
CA VAL A 283 -19.54 -1.26 3.18
C VAL A 283 -20.21 0.10 3.09
N ASP A 284 -21.02 0.46 4.08
CA ASP A 284 -21.54 1.82 4.25
C ASP A 284 -20.47 2.74 4.81
N TRP A 285 -19.73 3.41 3.91
CA TRP A 285 -18.69 4.36 4.29
C TRP A 285 -19.24 5.65 4.94
N THR A 286 -20.52 5.99 4.74
CA THR A 286 -21.12 7.16 5.40
C THR A 286 -21.19 6.98 6.91
N SER A 287 -21.34 5.75 7.38
CA SER A 287 -21.28 5.40 8.81
C SER A 287 -19.87 5.60 9.35
N TRP A 288 -18.85 5.10 8.64
CA TRP A 288 -17.45 5.26 9.02
C TRP A 288 -17.07 6.73 9.17
N GLU A 289 -17.48 7.56 8.20
CA GLU A 289 -17.21 9.00 8.20
C GLU A 289 -17.89 9.73 9.37
N ARG A 290 -19.16 9.40 9.66
CA ARG A 290 -19.94 10.00 10.76
C ARG A 290 -19.35 9.71 12.14
N GLN A 291 -18.69 8.57 12.32
CA GLN A 291 -18.10 8.18 13.61
C GLN A 291 -16.79 8.93 13.92
N HIS A 292 -16.18 9.60 12.93
CA HIS A 292 -14.94 10.37 13.09
C HIS A 292 -13.79 9.59 13.76
N ILE A 293 -13.69 8.27 13.49
CA ILE A 293 -12.66 7.41 14.04
C ILE A 293 -11.31 7.75 13.36
N ALA A 294 -10.41 8.35 14.12
CA ALA A 294 -9.09 8.72 13.62
C ALA A 294 -8.13 7.52 13.59
N GLY A 295 -8.27 6.62 12.61
CA GLY A 295 -7.42 5.42 12.41
C GLY A 295 -5.94 5.76 12.13
N GLN A 296 -5.00 4.99 12.68
CA GLN A 296 -3.56 5.13 12.41
C GLN A 296 -3.15 4.34 11.16
N TYR A 297 -3.65 3.12 11.03
CA TYR A 297 -3.42 2.27 9.88
C TYR A 297 -4.61 2.30 8.93
N TYR A 298 -5.80 2.05 9.47
CA TYR A 298 -7.03 1.92 8.70
C TYR A 298 -7.65 3.29 8.41
N GLY A 299 -7.73 3.65 7.12
CA GLY A 299 -8.16 4.97 6.66
C GLY A 299 -9.58 5.04 6.06
N GLY A 300 -10.24 3.91 5.85
CA GLY A 300 -11.53 3.84 5.12
C GLY A 300 -11.44 2.90 3.92
N ALA A 301 -12.19 3.22 2.86
CA ALA A 301 -12.43 2.34 1.72
C ALA A 301 -11.15 1.79 1.05
N ALA A 302 -10.19 2.67 0.72
CA ALA A 302 -8.96 2.24 0.07
C ALA A 302 -8.19 1.21 0.91
N GLN A 303 -7.99 1.49 2.20
CA GLN A 303 -7.24 0.59 3.08
C GLN A 303 -8.00 -0.72 3.34
N HIS A 304 -9.33 -0.66 3.42
CA HIS A 304 -10.18 -1.84 3.52
C HIS A 304 -10.00 -2.76 2.32
N HIS A 305 -10.14 -2.24 1.10
CA HIS A 305 -9.95 -3.05 -0.10
C HIS A 305 -8.50 -3.56 -0.22
N ALA A 306 -7.52 -2.74 0.17
CA ALA A 306 -6.12 -3.12 0.14
C ALA A 306 -5.84 -4.34 1.03
N LEU A 307 -6.43 -4.43 2.23
CA LEU A 307 -6.30 -5.58 3.13
C LEU A 307 -6.63 -6.91 2.45
N PHE A 308 -7.74 -6.98 1.70
CA PHE A 308 -8.19 -8.21 1.02
C PHE A 308 -7.49 -8.50 -0.30
N ARG A 309 -6.88 -7.48 -0.93
CA ARG A 309 -6.27 -7.58 -2.27
C ARG A 309 -4.75 -7.69 -2.23
N ALA A 310 -4.11 -7.22 -1.16
CA ALA A 310 -2.65 -7.21 -1.02
C ALA A 310 -2.07 -8.53 -0.51
N VAL A 311 -2.76 -9.66 -0.65
CA VAL A 311 -2.24 -10.97 -0.20
C VAL A 311 -1.18 -11.47 -1.19
N PRO A 312 0.09 -11.68 -0.78
CA PRO A 312 1.18 -12.03 -1.70
C PRO A 312 0.93 -13.28 -2.53
N ALA A 313 1.53 -13.36 -3.73
CA ALA A 313 1.29 -14.43 -4.69
C ALA A 313 1.56 -15.84 -4.13
N ASP A 314 2.63 -16.04 -3.35
CA ASP A 314 2.92 -17.32 -2.68
C ASP A 314 1.85 -17.71 -1.65
N VAL A 315 1.39 -16.75 -0.85
CA VAL A 315 0.32 -16.95 0.14
C VAL A 315 -0.99 -17.26 -0.59
N SER A 316 -1.30 -16.50 -1.63
CA SER A 316 -2.47 -16.70 -2.48
C SER A 316 -2.47 -18.09 -3.11
N ARG A 317 -1.34 -18.59 -3.62
CA ARG A 317 -1.22 -19.96 -4.13
C ARG A 317 -1.33 -21.01 -3.04
N LEU A 318 -0.74 -20.78 -1.86
CA LEU A 318 -0.84 -21.68 -0.71
C LEU A 318 -2.30 -21.92 -0.30
N LEU A 319 -3.11 -20.85 -0.36
CA LEU A 319 -4.52 -20.78 0.02
C LEU A 319 -5.49 -20.96 -1.17
N GLY A 320 -4.99 -21.24 -2.38
CA GLY A 320 -5.82 -21.49 -3.57
C GLY A 320 -6.63 -20.29 -4.07
N LEU A 321 -6.19 -19.06 -3.80
CA LEU A 321 -6.84 -17.84 -4.25
C LEU A 321 -6.56 -17.55 -5.73
N PRO A 322 -7.51 -16.94 -6.46
CA PRO A 322 -7.27 -16.50 -7.82
C PRO A 322 -6.25 -15.37 -7.83
N LEU A 323 -5.28 -15.44 -8.75
CA LEU A 323 -4.24 -14.43 -8.93
C LEU A 323 -4.55 -13.45 -10.08
N ASP A 324 -5.28 -13.92 -11.09
CA ASP A 324 -5.50 -13.22 -12.36
C ASP A 324 -6.72 -12.27 -12.34
N LEU A 325 -6.78 -11.44 -13.38
CA LEU A 325 -7.95 -10.65 -13.73
C LEU A 325 -8.99 -11.52 -14.44
N ASP A 326 -10.26 -11.15 -14.38
CA ASP A 326 -11.31 -11.75 -15.17
C ASP A 326 -11.14 -11.44 -16.67
N GLN A 327 -12.00 -12.03 -17.52
CA GLN A 327 -11.97 -11.80 -18.98
C GLN A 327 -12.22 -10.34 -19.39
N LYS A 328 -12.67 -9.47 -18.47
CA LYS A 328 -12.94 -8.05 -18.69
C LYS A 328 -11.82 -7.15 -18.13
N GLY A 329 -10.75 -7.73 -17.58
CA GLY A 329 -9.62 -6.99 -17.02
C GLY A 329 -9.87 -6.44 -15.61
N SER A 330 -10.94 -6.86 -14.92
CA SER A 330 -11.16 -6.55 -13.51
C SER A 330 -10.57 -7.62 -12.60
N PRO A 331 -10.04 -7.28 -11.40
CA PRO A 331 -9.66 -8.27 -10.41
C PRO A 331 -10.83 -9.22 -10.14
N GLN A 332 -10.65 -10.54 -10.28
CA GLN A 332 -11.69 -11.48 -9.89
C GLN A 332 -12.00 -11.30 -8.40
N ALA A 333 -13.29 -11.29 -8.05
CA ALA A 333 -13.71 -11.33 -6.66
C ALA A 333 -13.11 -12.59 -5.98
N PRO A 334 -12.65 -12.52 -4.72
CA PRO A 334 -12.20 -13.70 -4.02
C PRO A 334 -13.40 -14.66 -3.89
N SER A 335 -13.44 -15.71 -4.69
CA SER A 335 -14.43 -16.79 -4.52
C SER A 335 -14.09 -17.58 -3.26
N ALA A 336 -15.09 -18.03 -2.50
CA ALA A 336 -14.90 -19.00 -1.43
C ALA A 336 -14.13 -20.23 -1.99
N VAL A 337 -12.92 -20.49 -1.49
CA VAL A 337 -12.04 -21.50 -2.06
C VAL A 337 -12.30 -22.85 -1.39
N ALA A 338 -12.74 -23.84 -2.17
CA ALA A 338 -12.60 -25.25 -1.84
C ALA A 338 -11.24 -25.75 -2.34
N LEU A 339 -10.37 -26.21 -1.44
CA LEU A 339 -8.97 -26.54 -1.71
C LEU A 339 -8.76 -27.98 -2.23
N PRO A 340 -8.15 -28.20 -3.40
CA PRO A 340 -7.45 -29.45 -3.72
C PRO A 340 -5.96 -29.38 -3.28
N LEU A 341 -5.47 -30.45 -2.65
CA LEU A 341 -4.16 -30.51 -1.98
C LEU A 341 -3.00 -30.88 -2.92
N PRO A 342 -1.95 -30.05 -3.02
CA PRO A 342 -0.59 -30.52 -3.31
C PRO A 342 0.26 -30.57 -2.03
N ALA A 343 1.07 -31.63 -1.93
CA ALA A 343 1.97 -31.89 -0.81
C ALA A 343 3.20 -30.97 -0.85
N PHE A 344 3.28 -30.00 0.06
CA PHE A 344 4.49 -29.21 0.32
C PHE A 344 5.18 -29.75 1.58
N LYS A 345 6.47 -30.10 1.45
CA LYS A 345 7.28 -30.64 2.55
C LYS A 345 7.63 -29.54 3.56
N ASN A 346 7.63 -29.92 4.83
CA ASN A 346 7.88 -29.09 6.01
C ASN A 346 9.14 -28.23 5.84
N ILE A 347 8.99 -26.91 5.90
CA ILE A 347 10.13 -25.98 6.00
C ILE A 347 10.41 -25.80 7.49
N LYS A 348 11.58 -26.25 7.94
CA LYS A 348 12.16 -25.83 9.22
C LYS A 348 13.30 -24.89 8.89
N SER A 349 13.19 -23.60 9.22
CA SER A 349 14.36 -22.71 9.19
C SER A 349 15.35 -23.21 10.25
N GLY A 350 16.55 -23.58 9.81
CA GLY A 350 17.59 -24.07 10.71
C GLY A 350 18.94 -23.48 10.29
N ASP A 351 19.61 -22.84 11.26
CA ASP A 351 21.02 -22.46 11.30
C ASP A 351 21.67 -22.16 9.94
N GLU A 352 21.35 -20.99 9.37
CA GLU A 352 22.08 -20.46 8.21
C GLU A 352 23.56 -20.30 8.59
N LYS A 353 24.46 -20.87 7.78
CA LYS A 353 25.90 -20.81 8.02
C LYS A 353 26.54 -19.86 7.03
N VAL A 354 27.39 -18.96 7.52
CA VAL A 354 28.22 -18.12 6.66
C VAL A 354 29.28 -18.98 5.99
N ILE A 355 29.20 -19.11 4.67
CA ILE A 355 30.11 -19.93 3.85
C ILE A 355 31.19 -19.11 3.14
N PHE A 356 31.00 -17.79 3.04
CA PHE A 356 31.97 -16.89 2.40
C PHE A 356 31.90 -15.48 3.01
N ARG A 357 33.04 -14.81 3.11
CA ARG A 357 33.18 -13.41 3.51
C ARG A 357 34.23 -12.72 2.64
N THR A 358 33.97 -11.48 2.24
CA THR A 358 34.93 -10.58 1.59
C THR A 358 34.61 -9.12 1.93
N LYS A 359 35.39 -8.18 1.41
CA LYS A 359 35.10 -6.76 1.48
C LYS A 359 34.77 -6.24 0.09
N GLY A 360 33.71 -5.43 -0.01
CA GLY A 360 33.35 -4.70 -1.23
C GLY A 360 34.33 -3.57 -1.52
N LEU A 361 34.14 -2.89 -2.65
CA LEU A 361 34.98 -1.80 -3.14
C LEU A 361 35.15 -0.67 -2.12
N ASP A 362 34.08 -0.35 -1.39
CA ASP A 362 34.07 0.68 -0.34
C ASP A 362 34.41 0.10 1.05
N GLY A 363 34.81 -1.16 1.16
CA GLY A 363 35.09 -1.80 2.45
C GLY A 363 33.84 -2.25 3.21
N SER A 364 32.66 -2.21 2.58
CA SER A 364 31.46 -2.91 3.04
C SER A 364 31.73 -4.41 3.24
N LYS A 365 31.09 -5.03 4.24
CA LYS A 365 31.25 -6.45 4.54
C LYS A 365 30.33 -7.27 3.65
N VAL A 366 30.88 -8.01 2.70
CA VAL A 366 30.08 -8.89 1.82
C VAL A 366 30.15 -10.32 2.35
N LYS A 367 29.01 -10.99 2.53
CA LYS A 367 28.97 -12.38 2.99
C LYS A 367 27.94 -13.20 2.22
N VAL A 368 28.26 -14.47 2.00
CA VAL A 368 27.29 -15.48 1.54
C VAL A 368 26.99 -16.40 2.71
N ALA A 369 25.71 -16.57 3.01
CA ALA A 369 25.23 -17.55 3.95
C ALA A 369 24.32 -18.55 3.24
N ALA A 370 24.26 -19.75 3.79
CA ALA A 370 23.47 -20.85 3.24
C ALA A 370 22.84 -21.65 4.37
N ASP A 371 21.59 -22.05 4.18
CA ASP A 371 20.94 -23.09 4.96
C ASP A 371 20.75 -24.36 4.12
N LYS A 372 19.88 -25.28 4.55
CA LYS A 372 19.65 -26.54 3.82
C LYS A 372 18.96 -26.35 2.48
N GLU A 373 18.30 -25.21 2.26
CA GLU A 373 17.39 -25.02 1.13
C GLU A 373 17.63 -23.72 0.36
N SER A 374 18.24 -22.69 0.96
CA SER A 374 18.51 -21.39 0.33
C SER A 374 19.94 -20.90 0.56
N MET A 375 20.35 -20.00 -0.33
CA MET A 375 21.56 -19.20 -0.23
C MET A 375 21.22 -17.72 -0.31
N SER A 376 21.88 -16.94 0.53
CA SER A 376 21.64 -15.52 0.71
C SER A 376 22.96 -14.76 0.57
N LEU A 377 22.95 -13.68 -0.21
CA LEU A 377 24.05 -12.74 -0.33
C LEU A 377 23.70 -11.47 0.45
N TYR A 378 24.60 -11.09 1.34
CA TYR A 378 24.48 -9.88 2.13
C TYR A 378 25.62 -8.92 1.84
N GLN A 379 25.31 -7.63 1.86
CA GLN A 379 26.27 -6.53 1.93
C GLN A 379 25.98 -5.71 3.18
N ASP A 380 26.96 -5.65 4.07
CA ASP A 380 26.83 -5.22 5.46
C ASP A 380 25.69 -5.95 6.19
N ARG A 381 24.59 -5.25 6.46
CA ARG A 381 23.39 -5.81 7.10
C ARG A 381 22.27 -6.09 6.11
N ASP A 382 22.44 -5.71 4.85
CA ASP A 382 21.41 -5.85 3.85
C ASP A 382 21.49 -7.15 3.07
N LEU A 383 20.34 -7.81 2.95
CA LEU A 383 20.11 -8.91 2.03
C LEU A 383 19.92 -8.30 0.65
N ILE A 384 20.79 -8.65 -0.28
CA ILE A 384 20.81 -8.09 -1.63
C ILE A 384 20.44 -9.12 -2.70
N LEU A 385 20.51 -10.41 -2.38
CA LEU A 385 20.02 -11.51 -3.20
C LEU A 385 19.69 -12.69 -2.30
N ASP A 386 18.53 -13.31 -2.53
CA ASP A 386 18.12 -14.59 -1.96
C ASP A 386 17.75 -15.55 -3.08
N SER A 387 18.16 -16.82 -2.97
CA SER A 387 17.94 -17.81 -4.03
C SER A 387 16.48 -18.28 -4.16
N LYS A 388 15.62 -17.98 -3.19
CA LYS A 388 14.21 -18.39 -3.13
C LYS A 388 13.23 -17.21 -3.16
N SER A 389 13.66 -16.01 -2.79
CA SER A 389 12.80 -14.83 -2.68
C SER A 389 13.29 -13.68 -3.56
N LEU A 390 12.39 -13.21 -4.43
CA LEU A 390 12.58 -12.02 -5.26
C LEU A 390 11.54 -10.94 -4.96
N GLU A 391 10.85 -11.02 -3.82
CA GLU A 391 9.69 -10.18 -3.50
C GLU A 391 9.98 -8.67 -3.64
N ARG A 392 11.15 -8.24 -3.15
CA ARG A 392 11.59 -6.84 -3.27
C ARG A 392 11.81 -6.44 -4.73
N ASP A 393 12.45 -7.31 -5.50
CA ASP A 393 12.83 -7.03 -6.88
C ASP A 393 11.60 -7.04 -7.79
N GLU A 394 10.62 -7.89 -7.49
CA GLU A 394 9.30 -7.88 -8.11
C GLU A 394 8.57 -6.54 -7.93
N ILE A 395 8.49 -6.03 -6.69
CA ILE A 395 7.82 -4.74 -6.42
C ILE A 395 8.60 -3.56 -7.01
N LEU A 396 9.93 -3.65 -7.08
CA LEU A 396 10.75 -2.60 -7.67
C LEU A 396 10.62 -2.54 -9.20
N LEU A 397 10.21 -3.62 -9.87
CA LEU A 397 10.17 -3.72 -11.33
C LEU A 397 8.75 -3.87 -11.91
N LEU A 398 7.99 -4.85 -11.45
CA LEU A 398 6.76 -5.30 -12.11
C LEU A 398 5.63 -4.26 -12.15
N PRO A 399 5.38 -3.45 -11.10
CA PRO A 399 4.40 -2.36 -11.18
C PRO A 399 4.67 -1.41 -12.35
N ALA A 400 5.94 -1.10 -12.61
CA ALA A 400 6.31 -0.21 -13.71
C ALA A 400 6.18 -0.90 -15.07
N LEU A 401 6.56 -2.18 -15.18
CA LEU A 401 6.42 -2.94 -16.42
C LEU A 401 4.96 -3.09 -16.85
N VAL A 402 4.04 -3.41 -15.94
CA VAL A 402 2.61 -3.55 -16.30
C VAL A 402 1.98 -2.22 -16.73
N MET A 403 2.48 -1.09 -16.18
CA MET A 403 2.08 0.26 -16.54
C MET A 403 2.62 0.67 -17.92
N LEU A 404 3.85 0.28 -18.24
CA LEU A 404 4.44 0.55 -19.55
C LEU A 404 3.89 -0.38 -20.64
N GLY A 405 3.60 -1.64 -20.31
CA GLY A 405 3.09 -2.65 -21.24
C GLY A 405 4.10 -2.98 -22.34
N ASP A 406 3.61 -2.95 -23.57
CA ASP A 406 4.40 -3.14 -24.80
C ASP A 406 5.34 -1.98 -25.12
N ARG A 407 5.19 -0.84 -24.44
CA ARG A 407 6.05 0.34 -24.61
C ARG A 407 7.41 0.18 -23.93
N CYS A 408 7.56 -0.76 -22.99
CA CYS A 408 8.85 -0.98 -22.34
C CYS A 408 9.77 -1.81 -23.23
N LYS A 409 10.78 -1.16 -23.81
CA LYS A 409 11.81 -1.80 -24.64
C LYS A 409 13.19 -1.73 -24.02
N SER A 410 13.44 -0.69 -23.24
CA SER A 410 14.74 -0.37 -22.68
C SER A 410 14.65 -0.15 -21.16
N VAL A 411 15.48 -0.89 -20.42
CA VAL A 411 15.56 -0.82 -18.95
C VAL A 411 16.96 -0.42 -18.52
N LEU A 412 17.06 0.58 -17.65
CA LEU A 412 18.30 0.94 -16.95
C LEU A 412 18.20 0.49 -15.49
N VAL A 413 19.17 -0.26 -15.01
CA VAL A 413 19.28 -0.72 -13.63
C VAL A 413 20.53 -0.12 -13.00
N LEU A 414 20.35 0.72 -11.97
CA LEU A 414 21.43 1.34 -11.22
C LEU A 414 21.61 0.62 -9.89
N GLY A 415 22.77 -0.01 -9.68
CA GLY A 415 22.93 -1.02 -8.64
C GLY A 415 22.19 -2.30 -9.05
N GLY A 416 22.92 -3.36 -9.33
CA GLY A 416 22.32 -4.51 -10.01
C GLY A 416 23.30 -5.63 -10.33
N GLY A 417 24.48 -5.61 -9.70
CA GLY A 417 25.49 -6.65 -9.87
C GLY A 417 25.03 -8.06 -9.48
N THR A 418 23.89 -8.18 -8.80
CA THR A 418 23.21 -9.45 -8.53
C THR A 418 22.54 -10.04 -9.78
N GLY A 419 22.18 -9.22 -10.76
CA GLY A 419 21.45 -9.62 -11.96
C GLY A 419 19.97 -9.97 -11.74
N SER A 420 19.43 -9.83 -10.53
CA SER A 420 18.06 -10.24 -10.20
C SER A 420 16.99 -9.41 -10.91
N ILE A 421 17.11 -8.08 -10.91
CA ILE A 421 16.22 -7.18 -11.67
C ILE A 421 16.32 -7.45 -13.17
N ALA A 422 17.54 -7.67 -13.68
CA ALA A 422 17.74 -7.99 -15.10
C ALA A 422 17.08 -9.33 -15.46
N ALA A 423 17.15 -10.34 -14.57
CA ALA A 423 16.53 -11.64 -14.77
C ALA A 423 15.01 -11.50 -14.94
N LEU A 424 14.35 -10.76 -14.05
CA LEU A 424 12.92 -10.48 -14.15
C LEU A 424 12.58 -9.70 -15.44
N ALA A 425 13.37 -8.68 -15.78
CA ALA A 425 13.11 -7.86 -16.98
C ALA A 425 13.27 -8.65 -18.29
N LEU A 426 14.19 -9.63 -18.37
CA LEU A 426 14.39 -10.46 -19.57
C LEU A 426 13.19 -11.34 -19.93
N HIS A 427 12.36 -11.67 -18.94
CA HIS A 427 11.11 -12.41 -19.14
C HIS A 427 9.99 -11.53 -19.71
N TRP A 428 10.13 -10.20 -19.68
CA TRP A 428 9.13 -9.30 -20.23
C TRP A 428 9.21 -9.29 -21.77
N PRO A 429 8.13 -9.61 -22.51
CA PRO A 429 8.21 -9.92 -23.95
C PRO A 429 8.79 -8.82 -24.84
N THR A 430 8.58 -7.55 -24.48
CA THR A 430 9.00 -6.40 -25.31
C THR A 430 10.34 -5.81 -24.90
N VAL A 431 10.97 -6.29 -23.83
CA VAL A 431 12.28 -5.79 -23.39
C VAL A 431 13.37 -6.29 -24.35
N GLU A 432 13.94 -5.34 -25.08
CA GLU A 432 14.95 -5.53 -26.12
C GLU A 432 16.37 -5.23 -25.58
N ARG A 433 16.49 -4.32 -24.60
CA ARG A 433 17.78 -3.88 -24.04
C ARG A 433 17.69 -3.60 -22.55
N ILE A 434 18.68 -4.08 -21.80
CA ILE A 434 18.87 -3.82 -20.38
C ILE A 434 20.30 -3.33 -20.16
N VAL A 435 20.47 -2.20 -19.47
CA VAL A 435 21.78 -1.70 -19.06
C VAL A 435 21.88 -1.78 -17.55
N VAL A 436 22.87 -2.50 -17.03
CA VAL A 436 23.14 -2.63 -15.60
C VAL A 436 24.41 -1.85 -15.28
N VAL A 437 24.31 -0.85 -14.41
CA VAL A 437 25.47 -0.07 -13.94
C VAL A 437 25.75 -0.45 -12.50
N GLU A 438 26.88 -1.13 -12.29
CA GLU A 438 27.33 -1.58 -10.97
C GLU A 438 28.67 -0.92 -10.61
N ALA A 439 28.75 -0.36 -9.40
CA ALA A 439 29.99 0.27 -8.94
C ALA A 439 30.96 -0.77 -8.36
N ASP A 440 30.43 -1.84 -7.75
CA ASP A 440 31.22 -2.82 -7.02
C ASP A 440 31.36 -4.14 -7.79
N MET A 441 32.47 -4.30 -8.52
CA MET A 441 32.82 -5.53 -9.22
C MET A 441 32.87 -6.77 -8.30
N ILE A 442 33.14 -6.58 -7.00
CA ILE A 442 33.19 -7.69 -6.04
C ILE A 442 31.81 -8.36 -5.93
N ILE A 443 30.71 -7.60 -6.00
CA ILE A 443 29.36 -8.17 -5.98
C ILE A 443 29.16 -9.10 -7.17
N VAL A 444 29.54 -8.67 -8.37
CA VAL A 444 29.45 -9.47 -9.60
C VAL A 444 30.29 -10.75 -9.51
N GLU A 445 31.52 -10.65 -8.99
CA GLU A 445 32.41 -11.80 -8.80
C GLU A 445 31.85 -12.81 -7.79
N VAL A 446 31.30 -12.34 -6.68
CA VAL A 446 30.66 -13.19 -5.66
C VAL A 446 29.44 -13.90 -6.24
N VAL A 447 28.60 -13.19 -7.00
CA VAL A 447 27.42 -13.76 -7.67
C VAL A 447 27.84 -14.80 -8.71
N ARG A 448 28.85 -14.53 -9.55
CA ARG A 448 29.40 -15.52 -10.50
C ARG A 448 29.91 -16.78 -9.82
N LYS A 449 30.55 -16.63 -8.67
CA LYS A 449 31.14 -17.74 -7.93
C LYS A 449 30.11 -18.58 -7.17
N HIS A 450 29.14 -17.94 -6.52
CA HIS A 450 28.25 -18.59 -5.57
C HIS A 450 26.82 -18.76 -6.09
N PHE A 451 26.41 -17.97 -7.09
CA PHE A 451 25.09 -17.99 -7.72
C PHE A 451 25.22 -18.06 -9.26
N PRO A 452 25.90 -19.08 -9.83
CA PRO A 452 26.28 -19.09 -11.24
C PRO A 452 25.08 -18.99 -12.19
N LYS A 453 23.96 -19.67 -11.89
CA LYS A 453 22.72 -19.56 -12.68
C LYS A 453 22.16 -18.14 -12.70
N GLN A 454 22.25 -17.43 -11.58
CA GLN A 454 21.82 -16.04 -11.50
C GLN A 454 22.77 -15.14 -12.31
N ALA A 455 24.07 -15.43 -12.28
CA ALA A 455 25.09 -14.66 -12.99
C ALA A 455 25.03 -14.81 -14.52
N GLU A 456 24.50 -15.93 -15.04
CA GLU A 456 24.32 -16.17 -16.49
C GLU A 456 23.50 -15.05 -17.16
N VAL A 457 22.52 -14.51 -16.44
CA VAL A 457 21.68 -13.38 -16.88
C VAL A 457 22.51 -12.15 -17.26
N LEU A 458 23.61 -11.89 -16.55
CA LEU A 458 24.50 -10.76 -16.83
C LEU A 458 25.32 -10.94 -18.12
N SER A 459 25.20 -12.11 -18.77
CA SER A 459 25.86 -12.43 -20.04
C SER A 459 24.86 -12.58 -21.20
N ASP A 460 23.56 -12.38 -20.95
CA ASP A 460 22.54 -12.36 -22.00
C ASP A 460 22.85 -11.23 -23.01
N PRO A 461 22.72 -11.46 -24.33
CA PRO A 461 23.04 -10.45 -25.34
C PRO A 461 22.20 -9.17 -25.26
N ARG A 462 21.05 -9.20 -24.57
CA ARG A 462 20.23 -8.01 -24.30
C ARG A 462 20.72 -7.23 -23.08
N VAL A 463 21.62 -7.78 -22.27
CA VAL A 463 22.13 -7.18 -21.03
C VAL A 463 23.53 -6.63 -21.23
N GLU A 464 23.68 -5.32 -21.05
CA GLU A 464 24.95 -4.61 -21.04
C GLU A 464 25.36 -4.33 -19.58
N LEU A 465 26.34 -5.07 -19.05
CA LEU A 465 26.90 -4.83 -17.72
C LEU A 465 28.05 -3.81 -17.79
N ILE A 466 27.89 -2.70 -17.09
CA ILE A 466 28.87 -1.62 -16.99
C ILE A 466 29.37 -1.55 -15.55
N ILE A 467 30.68 -1.70 -15.37
CA ILE A 467 31.35 -1.50 -14.08
C ILE A 467 31.84 -0.05 -13.99
N ALA A 468 31.09 0.81 -13.29
CA ALA A 468 31.38 2.23 -13.19
C ALA A 468 30.74 2.88 -11.96
N ASP A 469 31.32 4.00 -11.51
CA ASP A 469 30.63 4.90 -10.57
C ASP A 469 29.36 5.46 -11.22
N VAL A 470 28.21 5.18 -10.60
CA VAL A 470 26.90 5.51 -11.16
C VAL A 470 26.74 7.01 -11.41
N PHE A 471 27.22 7.86 -10.50
CA PHE A 471 27.05 9.31 -10.67
C PHE A 471 27.92 9.83 -11.82
N ALA A 472 29.18 9.40 -11.89
CA ALA A 472 30.09 9.76 -12.97
C ALA A 472 29.64 9.21 -14.33
N TRP A 473 28.96 8.06 -14.36
CA TRP A 473 28.38 7.52 -15.57
C TRP A 473 27.15 8.33 -16.01
N LEU A 474 26.26 8.69 -15.07
CA LEU A 474 25.07 9.48 -15.38
C LEU A 474 25.38 10.89 -15.92
N THR A 475 26.49 11.50 -15.50
CA THR A 475 26.92 12.83 -15.97
C THR A 475 27.53 12.83 -17.37
N GLN A 476 27.84 11.66 -17.93
CA GLN A 476 28.36 11.57 -19.29
C GLN A 476 27.20 11.77 -20.30
N ASP A 477 27.39 12.72 -21.21
CA ASP A 477 26.35 13.30 -22.08
C ASP A 477 25.88 12.35 -23.21
N ALA A 478 26.50 11.17 -23.34
CA ALA A 478 26.35 10.27 -24.49
C ALA A 478 25.35 9.10 -24.31
N HIS A 479 24.60 9.02 -23.21
CA HIS A 479 23.72 7.86 -22.98
C HIS A 479 22.27 8.09 -23.44
N SER A 480 21.71 7.08 -24.10
CA SER A 480 20.30 6.98 -24.51
C SER A 480 19.35 7.17 -23.31
N LYS A 481 18.12 7.59 -23.60
CA LYS A 481 17.03 7.51 -22.62
C LYS A 481 16.47 6.09 -22.54
N PHE A 482 15.81 5.79 -21.43
CA PHE A 482 15.24 4.48 -21.11
C PHE A 482 13.75 4.59 -20.79
N ASP A 483 12.98 3.59 -21.19
CA ASP A 483 11.54 3.52 -20.89
C ASP A 483 11.31 3.27 -19.40
N LEU A 484 12.19 2.48 -18.77
CA LEU A 484 12.18 2.21 -17.35
C LEU A 484 13.57 2.40 -16.73
N VAL A 485 13.64 3.19 -15.66
CA VAL A 485 14.85 3.35 -14.83
C VAL A 485 14.57 2.77 -13.44
N VAL A 486 15.39 1.82 -13.01
CA VAL A 486 15.31 1.16 -11.71
C VAL A 486 16.51 1.56 -10.87
N VAL A 487 16.26 2.24 -9.74
CA VAL A 487 17.29 2.56 -8.75
C VAL A 487 17.31 1.46 -7.69
N ASN A 488 18.17 0.47 -7.91
CA ASN A 488 18.41 -0.68 -7.05
C ASN A 488 19.78 -0.57 -6.34
N MET A 489 20.08 0.62 -5.84
CA MET A 489 21.27 0.89 -5.04
C MET A 489 20.97 0.67 -3.57
N LEU A 490 21.94 0.14 -2.81
CA LEU A 490 21.73 -0.08 -1.38
C LEU A 490 21.55 1.23 -0.64
N ASP A 491 20.50 1.25 0.17
CA ASP A 491 20.21 2.31 1.10
C ASP A 491 20.81 1.96 2.45
N GLN A 492 21.97 2.52 2.79
CA GLN A 492 22.64 2.30 4.09
C GLN A 492 22.58 3.57 4.97
N PRO A 493 21.40 4.01 5.43
CA PRO A 493 21.26 5.22 6.25
C PRO A 493 22.10 5.22 7.54
N TRP A 494 22.43 4.04 8.06
CA TRP A 494 23.17 3.85 9.31
C TRP A 494 24.69 3.83 9.17
N LEU A 495 25.25 3.82 7.95
CA LEU A 495 26.70 3.92 7.76
C LEU A 495 27.15 5.38 7.80
N PRO A 496 28.35 5.68 8.35
CA PRO A 496 28.97 6.98 8.17
C PRO A 496 28.95 7.34 6.69
N SER A 497 28.53 8.57 6.43
CA SER A 497 28.31 9.07 5.09
C SER A 497 29.51 8.85 4.18
N ARG A 498 29.39 7.93 3.23
CA ARG A 498 30.32 7.79 2.11
C ARG A 498 29.70 8.44 0.88
N ARG A 499 30.52 8.78 -0.11
CA ARG A 499 30.07 9.43 -1.34
C ARG A 499 28.94 8.60 -2.01
N THR A 500 29.10 7.27 -2.04
CA THR A 500 28.19 6.30 -2.68
C THR A 500 26.82 6.16 -1.99
N THR A 501 26.72 6.30 -0.66
CA THR A 501 25.46 6.12 0.08
C THR A 501 24.59 7.38 0.17
N ARG A 502 25.19 8.58 0.01
CA ARG A 502 24.43 9.85 -0.03
C ARG A 502 23.86 10.16 -1.42
N LEU A 503 24.55 9.75 -2.47
CA LEU A 503 24.24 10.10 -3.86
C LEU A 503 22.79 9.80 -4.27
N PRO A 504 22.21 8.63 -3.95
CA PRO A 504 20.84 8.27 -4.32
C PRO A 504 19.75 9.14 -3.67
N ARG A 505 20.13 10.06 -2.76
CA ARG A 505 19.23 10.89 -1.96
C ARG A 505 19.36 12.39 -2.26
N THR A 506 20.02 12.75 -3.36
CA THR A 506 20.24 14.17 -3.70
C THR A 506 19.37 14.61 -4.86
N LYS A 507 18.88 15.86 -4.83
CA LYS A 507 18.14 16.45 -5.95
C LYS A 507 18.97 16.49 -7.25
N ALA A 508 20.29 16.67 -7.15
CA ALA A 508 21.20 16.65 -8.30
C ALA A 508 21.20 15.28 -8.98
N PHE A 509 21.30 14.19 -8.22
CA PHE A 509 21.19 12.84 -8.74
C PHE A 509 19.85 12.59 -9.43
N HIS A 510 18.73 12.95 -8.80
CA HIS A 510 17.41 12.75 -9.39
C HIS A 510 17.19 13.56 -10.67
N ARG A 511 17.80 14.74 -10.81
CA ARG A 511 17.78 15.50 -12.08
C ARG A 511 18.52 14.75 -13.20
N LEU A 512 19.64 14.09 -12.89
CA LEU A 512 20.34 13.23 -13.85
C LEU A 512 19.47 12.02 -14.22
N LEU A 513 18.83 11.39 -13.23
CA LEU A 513 17.90 10.29 -13.46
C LEU A 513 16.75 10.70 -14.38
N ARG A 514 16.10 11.83 -14.11
CA ARG A 514 15.04 12.39 -14.96
C ARG A 514 15.50 12.60 -16.39
N ALA A 515 16.75 13.01 -16.61
CA ALA A 515 17.29 13.18 -17.96
C ALA A 515 17.45 11.84 -18.72
N LYS A 516 17.61 10.73 -17.99
CA LYS A 516 17.67 9.37 -18.55
C LYS A 516 16.30 8.71 -18.72
N VAL A 517 15.23 9.20 -18.11
CA VAL A 517 13.87 8.69 -18.33
C VAL A 517 13.32 9.21 -19.66
N ALA A 518 12.83 8.31 -20.51
CA ALA A 518 12.18 8.63 -21.77
C ALA A 518 10.85 9.37 -21.57
N VAL A 519 10.36 10.05 -22.61
CA VAL A 519 8.98 10.54 -22.62
C VAL A 519 8.06 9.31 -22.57
N GLY A 520 7.09 9.32 -21.68
CA GLY A 520 6.20 8.21 -21.36
C GLY A 520 6.80 7.18 -20.42
N GLY A 521 8.05 7.37 -19.98
CA GLY A 521 8.81 6.44 -19.15
C GLY A 521 8.55 6.57 -17.66
N LEU A 522 9.09 5.60 -16.91
CA LEU A 522 8.94 5.48 -15.46
C LEU A 522 10.30 5.33 -14.76
N LEU A 523 10.33 5.75 -13.50
CA LEU A 523 11.43 5.49 -12.58
C LEU A 523 10.92 4.85 -11.29
N THR A 524 11.56 3.77 -10.84
CA THR A 524 11.31 3.15 -9.54
C THR A 524 12.52 3.26 -8.62
N GLN A 525 12.26 3.50 -7.34
CA GLN A 525 13.29 3.61 -6.32
C GLN A 525 12.75 3.20 -4.94
N GLU A 526 13.52 2.43 -4.19
CA GLU A 526 13.26 2.26 -2.76
C GLU A 526 13.64 3.56 -2.00
N ALA A 527 12.73 4.05 -1.16
CA ALA A 527 12.81 5.38 -0.56
C ALA A 527 12.81 5.39 0.97
N GLY A 528 12.77 4.21 1.61
CA GLY A 528 12.89 4.07 3.06
C GLY A 528 11.97 2.99 3.63
N SER A 529 11.59 3.13 4.90
CA SER A 529 10.67 2.22 5.59
C SER A 529 9.78 2.98 6.57
N VAL A 530 8.78 2.30 7.13
CA VAL A 530 7.85 2.88 8.13
C VAL A 530 8.56 3.34 9.42
N GLY A 531 9.79 2.88 9.68
CA GLY A 531 10.60 3.39 10.80
C GLY A 531 11.54 4.55 10.45
N MET A 532 11.58 4.96 9.18
CA MET A 532 12.44 6.04 8.65
C MET A 532 11.60 7.04 7.86
N LEU A 533 10.53 7.52 8.49
CA LEU A 533 9.54 8.38 7.83
C LEU A 533 10.08 9.78 7.49
N GLN A 534 11.10 10.25 8.21
CA GLN A 534 11.74 11.52 7.90
C GLN A 534 12.53 11.42 6.58
N GLU A 535 13.30 10.36 6.42
CA GLU A 535 14.07 10.05 5.21
C GLU A 535 13.14 9.84 4.01
N PHE A 536 12.09 9.06 4.19
CA PHE A 536 11.08 8.85 3.16
C PHE A 536 10.41 10.16 2.74
N GLY A 537 10.04 11.02 3.70
CA GLY A 537 9.49 12.35 3.40
C GLY A 537 10.43 13.23 2.60
N ALA A 538 11.73 13.22 2.92
CA ALA A 538 12.74 13.95 2.16
C ALA A 538 12.89 13.42 0.72
N MET A 539 12.88 12.09 0.55
CA MET A 539 12.91 11.45 -0.77
C MET A 539 11.67 11.79 -1.60
N LEU A 540 10.48 11.65 -1.03
CA LEU A 540 9.23 12.01 -1.70
C LEU A 540 9.23 13.49 -2.14
N ALA A 541 9.72 14.39 -1.30
CA ALA A 541 9.84 15.80 -1.66
C ALA A 541 10.81 16.04 -2.83
N ILE A 542 11.95 15.34 -2.87
CA ILE A 542 12.89 15.41 -4.00
C ILE A 542 12.23 14.92 -5.29
N HIS A 543 11.55 13.77 -5.23
CA HIS A 543 10.85 13.22 -6.38
C HIS A 543 9.77 14.19 -6.90
N ARG A 544 8.91 14.73 -6.01
CA ARG A 544 7.88 15.74 -6.36
C ARG A 544 8.46 17.04 -6.95
N GLN A 545 9.71 17.39 -6.64
CA GLN A 545 10.39 18.57 -7.21
C GLN A 545 11.05 18.32 -8.57
N VAL A 546 11.23 17.06 -8.96
CA VAL A 546 11.97 16.66 -10.17
C VAL A 546 11.04 16.06 -11.21
N PHE A 547 10.08 15.25 -10.78
CA PHE A 547 9.13 14.54 -11.62
C PHE A 547 7.77 15.22 -11.57
N THR A 548 7.01 15.11 -12.67
CA THR A 548 5.65 15.68 -12.77
C THR A 548 4.69 14.91 -11.87
N ARG A 549 4.90 13.60 -11.73
CA ARG A 549 4.13 12.73 -10.85
C ARG A 549 5.04 11.77 -10.09
N SER A 550 4.66 11.51 -8.85
CA SER A 550 5.33 10.56 -7.96
C SER A 550 4.29 9.86 -7.10
N TRP A 551 4.30 8.53 -7.13
CA TRP A 551 3.41 7.67 -6.38
C TRP A 551 4.21 6.87 -5.37
N PRO A 552 3.92 7.05 -4.07
CA PRO A 552 4.50 6.19 -3.06
C PRO A 552 3.82 4.82 -3.08
N MET A 553 4.62 3.79 -2.84
CA MET A 553 4.17 2.41 -2.70
C MET A 553 4.64 1.85 -1.37
N ALA A 554 3.90 0.90 -0.82
CA ALA A 554 4.31 0.11 0.33
C ALA A 554 4.35 -1.38 0.00
N MET A 555 5.32 -2.08 0.58
CA MET A 555 5.33 -3.53 0.64
C MET A 555 5.76 -4.01 2.02
N SER A 556 5.24 -5.16 2.43
CA SER A 556 5.65 -5.84 3.65
C SER A 556 6.21 -7.21 3.30
N SER A 557 7.49 -7.42 3.58
CA SER A 557 8.08 -8.75 3.56
C SER A 557 9.12 -8.88 4.66
N SER A 558 9.19 -10.06 5.26
CA SER A 558 10.26 -10.44 6.16
C SER A 558 11.15 -11.47 5.52
N SER A 559 12.44 -11.22 5.58
CA SER A 559 13.45 -12.24 5.41
C SER A 559 13.92 -12.66 6.81
N PRO A 560 14.08 -13.96 7.09
CA PRO A 560 14.88 -14.37 8.22
C PRO A 560 16.26 -13.71 8.10
N GLN A 561 16.77 -13.13 9.20
CA GLN A 561 18.19 -12.83 9.31
C GLN A 561 18.81 -13.82 10.29
N PRO A 562 19.96 -14.43 9.94
CA PRO A 562 20.59 -15.40 10.79
C PRO A 562 21.24 -14.73 11.99
N THR A 563 20.96 -15.25 13.18
CA THR A 563 21.78 -15.02 14.37
C THR A 563 23.01 -15.91 14.28
N VAL A 564 24.19 -15.33 14.02
CA VAL A 564 25.46 -16.07 14.02
C VAL A 564 26.18 -15.78 15.34
N PRO A 565 26.40 -16.77 16.22
CA PRO A 565 27.14 -16.57 17.45
C PRO A 565 28.56 -16.06 17.17
N GLY A 566 28.92 -14.90 17.72
CA GLY A 566 30.26 -14.31 17.61
C GLY A 566 30.44 -13.27 16.49
N ASP A 567 29.43 -13.00 15.67
CA ASP A 567 29.28 -11.68 15.06
C ASP A 567 28.66 -10.78 16.16
N GLU A 568 29.11 -9.53 16.36
CA GLU A 568 28.56 -8.57 17.36
C GLU A 568 27.07 -8.21 17.15
N PHE A 569 26.34 -8.99 16.37
CA PHE A 569 24.99 -8.74 15.88
C PHE A 569 24.10 -9.95 16.24
N ASP A 570 23.90 -10.16 17.54
CA ASP A 570 22.87 -11.07 18.06
C ASP A 570 21.49 -10.39 17.99
N GLY A 571 20.58 -10.94 17.16
CA GLY A 571 19.17 -10.55 17.12
C GLY A 571 18.46 -10.92 15.81
N LEU A 572 17.22 -11.41 15.90
CA LEU A 572 16.31 -11.55 14.76
C LEU A 572 16.01 -10.14 14.21
N TYR A 573 16.57 -9.78 13.05
CA TYR A 573 16.26 -8.49 12.43
C TYR A 573 14.91 -8.55 11.71
N PHE A 574 13.95 -7.78 12.22
CA PHE A 574 12.71 -7.46 11.54
C PHE A 574 12.99 -6.37 10.50
N ARG A 575 12.63 -6.61 9.22
CA ARG A 575 12.59 -5.52 8.24
C ARG A 575 11.24 -4.83 8.34
N LEU A 576 11.26 -3.58 8.81
CA LEU A 576 10.08 -2.72 8.76
C LEU A 576 9.56 -2.63 7.31
N PRO A 577 8.25 -2.48 7.09
CA PRO A 577 7.66 -2.36 5.76
C PRO A 577 8.37 -1.31 4.92
N ARG A 578 8.72 -1.69 3.70
CA ARG A 578 9.49 -0.85 2.79
C ARG A 578 8.56 0.12 2.07
N LEU A 579 9.05 1.33 1.89
CA LEU A 579 8.41 2.38 1.13
C LEU A 579 9.21 2.61 -0.14
N LEU A 580 8.51 2.60 -1.27
CA LEU A 580 9.09 2.82 -2.61
C LEU A 580 8.43 4.02 -3.25
N LEU A 581 9.08 4.56 -4.28
CA LEU A 581 8.58 5.65 -5.11
C LEU A 581 8.62 5.21 -6.57
N LEU A 582 7.47 5.31 -7.22
CA LEU A 582 7.34 5.25 -8.67
C LEU A 582 7.15 6.69 -9.18
N SER A 583 7.86 7.12 -10.20
CA SER A 583 7.82 8.51 -10.68
C SER A 583 7.86 8.59 -12.19
N SER A 584 7.26 9.64 -12.74
CA SER A 584 7.24 9.89 -14.18
C SER A 584 7.45 11.37 -14.50
N PRO A 585 8.20 11.71 -15.57
CA PRO A 585 8.20 13.06 -16.12
C PRO A 585 6.86 13.46 -16.74
N ASP A 586 5.94 12.51 -16.96
CA ASP A 586 4.66 12.74 -17.63
C ASP A 586 3.46 12.51 -16.70
N ALA A 587 2.25 12.83 -17.18
CA ALA A 587 0.99 12.65 -16.47
C ALA A 587 0.48 11.20 -16.55
N PHE A 588 1.29 10.23 -16.13
CA PHE A 588 0.86 8.83 -15.98
C PHE A 588 -0.09 8.68 -14.77
N THR A 589 -0.83 7.58 -14.64
CA THR A 589 -1.47 7.19 -13.36
C THR A 589 -1.31 5.67 -13.10
N PRO A 590 -0.98 5.22 -11.88
CA PRO A 590 -0.78 3.80 -11.56
C PRO A 590 -1.92 2.88 -11.98
N MET A 591 -3.15 3.37 -11.85
CA MET A 591 -4.36 2.61 -12.19
C MET A 591 -4.57 2.36 -13.69
N GLN A 592 -3.73 2.92 -14.56
CA GLN A 592 -3.74 2.66 -16.01
C GLN A 592 -2.84 1.49 -16.41
N ALA A 593 -2.59 0.53 -15.51
CA ALA A 593 -1.88 -0.70 -15.86
C ALA A 593 -2.51 -1.37 -17.09
N THR A 594 -1.68 -1.64 -18.10
CA THR A 594 -2.14 -2.17 -19.40
C THR A 594 -2.31 -3.68 -19.39
N TRP A 595 -1.57 -4.38 -18.52
CA TRP A 595 -1.45 -5.84 -18.44
C TRP A 595 -0.98 -6.52 -19.74
N VAL A 596 -0.64 -5.74 -20.77
CA VAL A 596 -0.05 -6.22 -22.01
C VAL A 596 1.33 -6.80 -21.69
N GLY A 597 1.56 -8.05 -22.08
CA GLY A 597 2.80 -8.78 -21.81
C GLY A 597 2.77 -9.61 -20.52
N TRP A 598 1.81 -9.40 -19.60
CA TRP A 598 1.75 -10.13 -18.32
C TRP A 598 1.66 -11.65 -18.49
N GLN A 599 0.78 -12.12 -19.38
CA GLN A 599 0.64 -13.56 -19.64
C GLN A 599 1.91 -14.16 -20.26
N GLY A 600 2.55 -13.45 -21.20
CA GLY A 600 3.82 -13.88 -21.79
C GLY A 600 4.95 -13.92 -20.77
N PHE A 601 4.99 -12.94 -19.87
CA PHE A 601 5.92 -12.90 -18.75
C PHE A 601 5.74 -14.12 -17.83
N LEU A 602 4.51 -14.43 -17.40
CA LEU A 602 4.26 -15.61 -16.57
C LEU A 602 4.55 -16.92 -17.29
N GLN A 603 4.28 -17.04 -18.59
CA GLN A 603 4.65 -18.22 -19.37
C GLN A 603 6.18 -18.41 -19.41
N SER A 604 6.95 -17.32 -19.42
CA SER A 604 8.41 -17.35 -19.47
C SER A 604 9.05 -17.58 -18.10
N LEU A 605 8.56 -16.91 -17.05
CA LEU A 605 9.09 -16.98 -15.69
C LEU A 605 8.56 -18.19 -14.90
N GLY A 606 7.31 -18.60 -15.16
CA GLY A 606 6.55 -19.60 -14.40
C GLY A 606 5.60 -18.98 -13.38
N SER A 607 6.14 -18.30 -12.36
CA SER A 607 5.33 -17.65 -11.31
C SER A 607 6.12 -16.58 -10.56
N THR A 608 5.42 -15.57 -10.05
CA THR A 608 5.94 -14.55 -9.12
C THR A 608 5.77 -14.98 -7.66
N THR A 609 6.62 -14.51 -6.75
CA THR A 609 6.55 -14.80 -5.30
C THR A 609 5.62 -13.85 -4.54
N TYR A 610 5.58 -12.58 -4.92
CA TYR A 610 4.83 -11.53 -4.21
C TYR A 610 3.77 -10.87 -5.08
N TYR A 611 4.16 -10.38 -6.26
CA TYR A 611 3.34 -9.50 -7.07
C TYR A 611 2.36 -10.27 -7.97
N HIS A 612 1.11 -9.83 -8.04
CA HIS A 612 0.13 -10.34 -8.99
C HIS A 612 -0.95 -9.28 -9.29
N PRO A 613 -1.78 -9.45 -10.33
CA PRO A 613 -2.65 -8.38 -10.80
C PRO A 613 -3.59 -7.75 -9.77
N ARG A 614 -4.17 -8.57 -8.88
CA ARG A 614 -5.13 -8.08 -7.88
C ARG A 614 -4.47 -7.21 -6.79
N MET A 615 -3.17 -7.34 -6.57
CA MET A 615 -2.40 -6.57 -5.59
C MET A 615 -2.01 -5.18 -6.09
N HIS A 616 -1.94 -4.95 -7.41
CA HIS A 616 -1.28 -3.77 -7.98
C HIS A 616 -1.75 -2.44 -7.40
N ASP A 617 -3.06 -2.21 -7.37
CA ASP A 617 -3.63 -0.96 -6.84
C ASP A 617 -3.34 -0.82 -5.34
N SER A 618 -3.38 -1.92 -4.60
CA SER A 618 -3.15 -1.95 -3.15
C SER A 618 -1.74 -1.53 -2.76
N LEU A 619 -0.75 -1.69 -3.65
CA LEU A 619 0.62 -1.22 -3.41
C LEU A 619 0.66 0.30 -3.21
N PHE A 620 -0.25 1.06 -3.83
CA PHE A 620 -0.31 2.52 -3.77
C PHE A 620 -1.19 3.03 -2.63
N VAL A 621 -1.79 2.13 -1.84
CA VAL A 621 -2.59 2.47 -0.66
C VAL A 621 -1.72 2.39 0.58
N LEU A 622 -1.25 3.55 1.05
CA LEU A 622 -0.47 3.64 2.28
C LEU A 622 -1.36 3.69 3.53
N PRO A 623 -0.86 3.30 4.71
CA PRO A 623 -1.52 3.51 5.99
C PRO A 623 -2.01 4.95 6.20
N ALA A 624 -3.14 5.12 6.88
CA ALA A 624 -3.80 6.41 7.09
C ALA A 624 -2.89 7.49 7.73
N GLU A 625 -2.01 7.10 8.64
CA GLU A 625 -1.00 8.01 9.21
C GLU A 625 -0.04 8.54 8.15
N LEU A 626 0.43 7.69 7.23
CA LEU A 626 1.33 8.10 6.17
C LEU A 626 0.62 9.00 5.15
N GLN A 627 -0.64 8.68 4.85
CA GLN A 627 -1.46 9.52 3.97
C GLN A 627 -1.57 10.95 4.52
N ARG A 628 -1.95 11.09 5.80
CA ARG A 628 -2.04 12.39 6.46
C ARG A 628 -0.68 13.08 6.58
N ARG A 629 0.37 12.35 6.92
CA ARG A 629 1.72 12.91 7.14
C ARG A 629 2.33 13.49 5.86
N PHE A 630 2.06 12.88 4.71
CA PHE A 630 2.68 13.25 3.43
C PHE A 630 1.74 13.94 2.44
N ASP A 631 0.54 14.31 2.91
CA ASP A 631 -0.51 14.92 2.10
C ASP A 631 -0.75 14.09 0.83
N LEU A 632 -1.08 12.82 1.04
CA LEU A 632 -1.45 11.88 0.00
C LEU A 632 -2.97 11.77 -0.01
N PRO A 633 -3.60 11.72 -1.20
CA PRO A 633 -5.03 11.54 -1.27
C PRO A 633 -5.42 10.23 -0.59
N ALA A 634 -6.55 10.26 0.14
CA ALA A 634 -7.05 9.11 0.90
C ALA A 634 -7.44 7.91 0.03
N THR A 635 -7.56 8.13 -1.28
CA THR A 635 -7.77 7.10 -2.29
C THR A 635 -6.89 7.38 -3.52
N ALA A 636 -6.14 6.38 -3.96
CA ALA A 636 -5.85 6.21 -5.38
C ALA A 636 -7.05 5.45 -5.96
N ALA A 637 -8.12 6.14 -6.42
CA ALA A 637 -9.03 5.64 -7.49
C ALA A 637 -10.33 6.42 -7.65
N SER A 638 -11.08 6.70 -6.58
CA SER A 638 -12.53 6.90 -6.71
C SER A 638 -13.04 8.22 -6.14
N GLU A 639 -12.50 8.70 -5.01
CA GLU A 639 -13.07 9.89 -4.36
C GLU A 639 -12.58 11.21 -4.95
N GLU A 640 -11.36 11.29 -5.52
CA GLU A 640 -10.88 12.54 -6.12
C GLU A 640 -11.78 13.03 -7.26
N ILE A 641 -12.56 12.13 -7.88
CA ILE A 641 -13.49 12.51 -8.93
C ILE A 641 -14.87 12.84 -8.35
N GLU A 642 -15.33 12.18 -7.29
CA GLU A 642 -16.64 12.47 -6.66
C GLU A 642 -16.62 13.68 -5.71
N THR A 643 -15.54 13.87 -4.93
CA THR A 643 -15.40 15.04 -4.03
C THR A 643 -14.94 16.31 -4.76
N ALA A 644 -14.18 16.19 -5.85
CA ALA A 644 -13.97 17.32 -6.75
C ALA A 644 -15.23 17.61 -7.58
N ALA A 645 -16.03 16.61 -7.93
CA ALA A 645 -17.31 16.81 -8.62
C ALA A 645 -18.34 17.58 -7.78
N SER A 646 -18.38 17.37 -6.46
CA SER A 646 -19.36 18.01 -5.58
C SER A 646 -19.10 19.50 -5.35
N ARG A 647 -17.86 19.98 -5.54
CA ARG A 647 -17.48 21.41 -5.37
C ARG A 647 -17.53 22.24 -6.65
N HIS A 648 -17.81 21.63 -7.80
CA HIS A 648 -17.81 22.30 -9.10
C HIS A 648 -19.19 22.23 -9.76
N LEU A 649 -19.73 23.39 -10.12
CA LEU A 649 -21.07 23.57 -10.66
C LEU A 649 -21.24 23.01 -12.08
N VAL A 650 -20.15 22.90 -12.84
CA VAL A 650 -20.19 22.50 -14.26
C VAL A 650 -19.05 21.54 -14.60
N HIS A 651 -19.40 20.44 -15.27
CA HIS A 651 -18.53 19.40 -15.78
C HIS A 651 -18.46 19.53 -17.30
N THR A 652 -17.26 19.61 -17.86
CA THR A 652 -17.03 19.72 -19.31
C THR A 652 -16.14 18.58 -19.77
N PHE A 653 -16.65 17.77 -20.67
CA PHE A 653 -15.92 16.67 -21.29
C PHE A 653 -15.81 16.92 -22.79
N MET A 654 -14.59 17.20 -23.25
CA MET A 654 -14.28 17.56 -24.63
C MET A 654 -13.61 16.37 -25.29
N LEU A 655 -14.05 16.04 -26.50
CA LEU A 655 -13.59 14.90 -27.28
C LEU A 655 -13.17 15.41 -28.65
N GLU A 656 -11.93 15.13 -29.02
CA GLU A 656 -11.37 15.41 -30.34
C GLU A 656 -11.17 14.09 -31.07
N ALA A 657 -11.88 13.90 -32.18
CA ALA A 657 -11.90 12.66 -32.94
C ALA A 657 -11.27 12.87 -34.32
N SER A 658 -10.28 12.04 -34.65
CA SER A 658 -9.48 12.13 -35.88
C SER A 658 -9.51 10.83 -36.67
N GLY A 659 -9.42 10.94 -38.00
CA GLY A 659 -9.47 9.80 -38.91
C GLY A 659 -10.86 9.17 -38.96
N CYS A 660 -11.91 10.00 -38.86
CA CYS A 660 -13.31 9.59 -38.93
C CYS A 660 -13.81 9.47 -40.38
N SER A 661 -14.94 8.80 -40.58
CA SER A 661 -15.55 8.61 -41.90
C SER A 661 -16.21 9.89 -42.43
N ASP A 662 -15.75 10.38 -43.59
CA ASP A 662 -16.28 11.57 -44.28
C ASP A 662 -17.81 11.53 -44.48
N GLY A 663 -18.35 10.33 -44.74
CA GLY A 663 -19.79 10.12 -44.91
C GLY A 663 -20.57 10.33 -43.62
N LEU A 664 -20.05 9.82 -42.49
CA LEU A 664 -20.67 9.94 -41.17
C LEU A 664 -20.53 11.35 -40.61
N LEU A 665 -19.41 12.03 -40.89
CA LEU A 665 -19.20 13.43 -40.53
C LEU A 665 -20.13 14.41 -41.27
N ASN A 666 -20.77 13.96 -42.36
CA ASN A 666 -21.72 14.72 -43.16
C ASN A 666 -23.19 14.34 -42.94
N ASP A 667 -23.47 13.45 -41.99
CA ASP A 667 -24.81 12.91 -41.73
C ASP A 667 -25.40 13.51 -40.44
N LEU A 668 -26.44 14.34 -40.59
CA LEU A 668 -27.16 14.97 -39.48
C LEU A 668 -27.82 13.93 -38.56
N GLN A 669 -28.34 12.84 -39.12
CA GLN A 669 -29.01 11.80 -38.34
C GLN A 669 -27.99 11.02 -37.51
N ALA A 670 -26.81 10.74 -38.07
CA ALA A 670 -25.71 10.10 -37.34
C ALA A 670 -25.24 10.97 -36.17
N ALA A 671 -25.05 12.27 -36.41
CA ALA A 671 -24.67 13.24 -35.39
C ALA A 671 -25.71 13.33 -34.25
N GLY A 672 -26.99 13.49 -34.57
CA GLY A 672 -28.06 13.57 -33.56
C GLY A 672 -28.21 12.27 -32.75
N THR A 673 -28.12 11.11 -33.41
CA THR A 673 -28.18 9.81 -32.71
C THR A 673 -26.98 9.60 -31.80
N LEU A 674 -25.80 10.07 -32.20
CA LEU A 674 -24.61 10.06 -31.35
C LEU A 674 -24.85 10.91 -30.10
N LEU A 675 -25.24 12.18 -30.25
CA LEU A 675 -25.50 13.08 -29.11
C LEU A 675 -26.52 12.49 -28.14
N SER A 676 -27.63 11.93 -28.67
CA SER A 676 -28.68 11.31 -27.85
C SER A 676 -28.16 10.10 -27.07
N ARG A 677 -27.29 9.31 -27.71
CA ARG A 677 -26.65 8.16 -27.06
C ARG A 677 -25.67 8.59 -25.97
N LEU A 678 -24.92 9.66 -26.18
CA LEU A 678 -24.03 10.21 -25.17
C LEU A 678 -24.83 10.75 -23.97
N ALA A 679 -25.95 11.45 -24.21
CA ALA A 679 -26.85 11.89 -23.15
C ALA A 679 -27.39 10.70 -22.33
N ALA A 680 -27.85 9.63 -23.00
CA ALA A 680 -28.31 8.42 -22.33
C ALA A 680 -27.22 7.70 -21.52
N LEU A 681 -25.98 7.64 -22.03
CA LEU A 681 -24.83 7.10 -21.27
C LEU A 681 -24.55 7.94 -20.01
N GLY A 682 -24.72 9.26 -20.11
CA GLY A 682 -24.56 10.23 -19.03
C GLY A 682 -25.72 10.28 -18.05
N ASP A 683 -26.82 9.54 -18.30
CA ASP A 683 -28.08 9.67 -17.57
C ASP A 683 -28.55 11.14 -17.53
N LEU A 684 -28.48 11.81 -18.68
CA LEU A 684 -28.88 13.21 -18.89
C LEU A 684 -30.25 13.28 -19.58
N THR A 685 -31.08 14.24 -19.19
CA THR A 685 -32.46 14.33 -19.66
C THR A 685 -32.56 15.23 -20.89
N GLU A 686 -32.91 14.66 -22.05
CA GLU A 686 -33.04 15.40 -23.31
C GLU A 686 -34.26 16.34 -23.32
N LEU A 687 -34.05 17.58 -23.77
CA LEU A 687 -35.09 18.61 -23.89
C LEU A 687 -35.36 19.02 -25.34
N GLY A 688 -34.35 18.99 -26.21
CA GLY A 688 -34.50 19.38 -27.61
C GLY A 688 -33.21 19.35 -28.41
N HIS A 689 -33.33 19.36 -29.74
CA HIS A 689 -32.22 19.26 -30.68
C HIS A 689 -32.19 20.47 -31.62
N LEU A 690 -30.99 20.94 -31.95
CA LEU A 690 -30.73 21.97 -32.96
C LEU A 690 -29.55 21.56 -33.81
N ASP A 691 -29.70 21.56 -35.13
CA ASP A 691 -28.63 21.17 -36.04
C ASP A 691 -28.61 22.00 -37.34
N HIS A 692 -27.43 22.04 -37.96
CA HIS A 692 -27.19 22.74 -39.21
C HIS A 692 -26.11 22.02 -40.02
N LYS A 693 -26.41 21.73 -41.30
CA LYS A 693 -25.45 21.20 -42.26
C LYS A 693 -24.93 22.31 -43.17
N PHE A 694 -23.61 22.46 -43.21
CA PHE A 694 -22.94 23.49 -44.01
C PHE A 694 -22.75 23.05 -45.47
N GLN A 695 -22.49 24.03 -46.33
CA GLN A 695 -22.15 23.82 -47.73
C GLN A 695 -20.67 24.18 -47.95
N PRO A 696 -19.88 23.35 -48.67
CA PRO A 696 -20.29 22.12 -49.35
C PRO A 696 -20.43 20.88 -48.44
N GLN A 697 -19.87 20.91 -47.22
CA GLN A 697 -19.84 19.78 -46.29
C GLN A 697 -19.62 20.23 -44.84
N GLY A 698 -19.74 19.30 -43.90
CA GLY A 698 -19.62 19.53 -42.45
C GLY A 698 -20.95 19.88 -41.80
N LEU A 699 -21.02 19.71 -40.48
CA LEU A 699 -22.22 20.01 -39.70
C LEU A 699 -21.89 20.52 -38.30
N THR A 700 -22.89 21.12 -37.68
CA THR A 700 -22.94 21.39 -36.25
C THR A 700 -24.28 20.91 -35.72
N ALA A 701 -24.25 20.16 -34.63
CA ALA A 701 -25.46 19.75 -33.91
C ALA A 701 -25.30 20.00 -32.42
N LEU A 702 -26.41 20.34 -31.76
CA LEU A 702 -26.50 20.64 -30.34
C LEU A 702 -27.73 19.94 -29.76
N LEU A 703 -27.52 19.25 -28.64
CA LEU A 703 -28.56 18.60 -27.86
C LEU A 703 -28.69 19.33 -26.54
N LEU A 704 -29.85 19.94 -26.32
CA LEU A 704 -30.21 20.57 -25.06
C LEU A 704 -30.63 19.49 -24.07
N VAL A 705 -30.03 19.51 -22.89
CA VAL A 705 -30.39 18.62 -21.77
C VAL A 705 -30.73 19.46 -20.54
N SER A 706 -31.52 18.92 -19.60
CA SER A 706 -31.87 19.65 -18.37
C SER A 706 -30.66 20.05 -17.53
N GLU A 707 -29.57 19.30 -17.68
CA GLU A 707 -28.33 19.44 -16.96
C GLU A 707 -27.32 20.40 -17.62
N SER A 708 -27.56 20.84 -18.88
CA SER A 708 -26.82 21.85 -19.67
C SER A 708 -26.95 21.57 -21.19
N HIS A 709 -25.93 20.98 -21.86
CA HIS A 709 -25.95 20.76 -23.32
C HIS A 709 -24.82 19.85 -23.81
N LEU A 710 -25.03 19.22 -24.95
CA LEU A 710 -24.00 18.53 -25.73
C LEU A 710 -23.89 19.17 -27.12
N SER A 711 -22.71 19.18 -27.73
CA SER A 711 -22.54 19.65 -29.11
C SER A 711 -21.53 18.82 -29.90
N ILE A 712 -21.65 18.84 -31.22
CA ILE A 712 -20.70 18.27 -32.16
C ILE A 712 -20.46 19.24 -33.32
N HIS A 713 -19.19 19.39 -33.69
CA HIS A 713 -18.74 20.11 -34.88
C HIS A 713 -17.90 19.17 -35.74
N THR A 714 -18.12 19.15 -37.06
CA THR A 714 -17.40 18.24 -37.97
C THR A 714 -16.71 18.97 -39.11
N TRP A 715 -15.54 18.44 -39.51
CA TRP A 715 -14.74 18.83 -40.67
C TRP A 715 -14.41 17.60 -41.49
N PRO A 716 -15.31 17.14 -42.38
CA PRO A 716 -15.13 15.95 -43.19
C PRO A 716 -13.85 15.98 -44.04
N GLU A 717 -13.42 17.15 -44.52
CA GLU A 717 -12.20 17.33 -45.30
C GLU A 717 -10.92 17.02 -44.53
N LEU A 718 -11.01 17.00 -43.19
CA LEU A 718 -9.91 16.64 -42.29
C LEU A 718 -10.14 15.27 -41.63
N GLY A 719 -11.27 14.60 -41.91
CA GLY A 719 -11.70 13.42 -41.17
C GLY A 719 -11.79 13.69 -39.65
N TYR A 720 -12.22 14.89 -39.25
CA TYR A 720 -12.12 15.39 -37.88
C TYR A 720 -13.47 15.83 -37.31
N ALA A 721 -13.67 15.60 -36.00
CA ALA A 721 -14.82 16.09 -35.26
C ALA A 721 -14.45 16.50 -33.83
N VAL A 722 -15.15 17.50 -33.30
CA VAL A 722 -15.10 17.89 -31.90
C VAL A 722 -16.47 17.63 -31.28
N VAL A 723 -16.50 16.95 -30.14
CA VAL A 723 -17.73 16.70 -29.36
C VAL A 723 -17.54 17.23 -27.95
N ASP A 724 -18.45 18.09 -27.51
CA ASP A 724 -18.47 18.64 -26.16
C ASP A 724 -19.68 18.13 -25.38
N VAL A 725 -19.44 17.61 -24.19
CA VAL A 725 -20.47 17.21 -23.23
C VAL A 725 -20.37 18.10 -22.00
N VAL A 726 -21.37 18.95 -21.79
CA VAL A 726 -21.42 19.88 -20.66
C VAL A 726 -22.61 19.53 -19.77
N SER A 727 -22.36 19.33 -18.48
CA SER A 727 -23.37 18.89 -17.52
C SER A 727 -23.10 19.46 -16.12
N CYS A 728 -24.14 19.88 -15.40
CA CYS A 728 -24.03 20.15 -13.96
C CYS A 728 -24.07 18.86 -13.12
N LYS A 729 -24.62 17.77 -13.67
CA LYS A 729 -24.57 16.43 -13.08
C LYS A 729 -23.18 15.80 -13.31
N PRO A 730 -22.53 15.24 -12.27
CA PRO A 730 -21.25 14.56 -12.42
C PRO A 730 -21.32 13.38 -13.40
N ILE A 731 -20.42 13.37 -14.39
CA ILE A 731 -20.29 12.25 -15.34
C ILE A 731 -19.14 11.34 -14.87
N ARG A 732 -19.48 10.12 -14.44
CA ARG A 732 -18.53 9.14 -13.91
C ARG A 732 -17.42 8.80 -14.93
N PRO A 733 -16.19 8.49 -14.49
CA PRO A 733 -15.08 8.14 -15.39
C PRO A 733 -15.39 6.97 -16.33
N THR A 734 -16.06 5.94 -15.84
CA THR A 734 -16.50 4.77 -16.62
C THR A 734 -17.45 5.17 -17.74
N VAL A 735 -18.37 6.09 -17.46
CA VAL A 735 -19.30 6.67 -18.44
C VAL A 735 -18.56 7.51 -19.47
N ARG A 736 -17.60 8.35 -19.05
CA ARG A 736 -16.76 9.13 -19.99
C ARG A 736 -16.00 8.22 -20.96
N LYS A 737 -15.47 7.10 -20.47
CA LYS A 737 -14.81 6.11 -21.33
C LYS A 737 -15.79 5.45 -22.31
N ALA A 738 -17.00 5.12 -21.86
CA ALA A 738 -18.04 4.61 -22.75
C ALA A 738 -18.43 5.63 -23.83
N MET A 739 -18.47 6.91 -23.49
CA MET A 739 -18.71 8.01 -24.44
C MET A 739 -17.59 8.10 -25.50
N GLU A 740 -16.31 8.01 -25.10
CA GLU A 740 -15.18 7.96 -26.06
C GLU A 740 -15.32 6.82 -27.06
N ILE A 741 -15.61 5.62 -26.56
CA ILE A 741 -15.80 4.42 -27.39
C ILE A 741 -16.97 4.61 -28.35
N GLU A 742 -18.07 5.21 -27.88
CA GLU A 742 -19.25 5.42 -28.70
C GLU A 742 -19.01 6.47 -29.81
N VAL A 743 -18.27 7.54 -29.52
CA VAL A 743 -17.81 8.51 -30.54
C VAL A 743 -16.94 7.80 -31.57
N GLN A 744 -15.93 7.05 -31.12
CA GLN A 744 -15.01 6.33 -32.00
C GLN A 744 -15.76 5.37 -32.93
N ARG A 745 -16.68 4.57 -32.37
CA ARG A 745 -17.44 3.55 -33.09
C ARG A 745 -18.45 4.14 -34.06
N ARG A 746 -19.19 5.20 -33.65
CA ARG A 746 -20.28 5.76 -34.47
C ARG A 746 -19.82 6.71 -35.55
N LEU A 747 -18.66 7.35 -35.39
CA LEU A 747 -18.08 8.20 -36.43
C LEU A 747 -17.00 7.47 -37.24
N GLY A 748 -16.64 6.24 -36.85
CA GLY A 748 -15.65 5.42 -37.54
C GLY A 748 -14.24 6.01 -37.46
N CYS A 749 -13.84 6.51 -36.29
CA CYS A 749 -12.58 7.24 -36.11
C CYS A 749 -11.39 6.34 -35.75
N GLY A 750 -10.22 6.66 -36.29
CA GLY A 750 -8.96 6.01 -35.93
C GLY A 750 -8.45 6.38 -34.53
N LEU A 751 -8.73 7.60 -34.06
CA LEU A 751 -8.29 8.10 -32.77
C LEU A 751 -9.36 9.03 -32.14
N VAL A 752 -9.57 8.91 -30.84
CA VAL A 752 -10.32 9.88 -30.04
C VAL A 752 -9.46 10.30 -28.84
N LEU A 753 -9.15 11.58 -28.75
CA LEU A 753 -8.50 12.19 -27.61
C LEU A 753 -9.57 12.88 -26.76
N SER A 754 -9.45 12.79 -25.44
CA SER A 754 -10.42 13.40 -24.54
C SER A 754 -9.75 14.27 -23.49
N LYS A 755 -10.46 15.31 -23.07
CA LYS A 755 -10.05 16.20 -21.99
C LYS A 755 -11.25 16.51 -21.12
N PHE A 756 -11.08 16.29 -19.83
CA PHE A 756 -12.09 16.59 -18.83
C PHE A 756 -11.70 17.83 -18.03
N LEU A 757 -12.65 18.73 -17.83
CA LEU A 757 -12.49 19.98 -17.10
C LEU A 757 -13.65 20.15 -16.10
N LEU A 758 -13.30 20.56 -14.90
CA LEU A 758 -14.26 21.01 -13.88
C LEU A 758 -14.29 22.54 -13.87
N ARG A 759 -15.49 23.13 -13.81
CA ARG A 759 -15.72 24.57 -13.95
C ARG A 759 -16.70 25.06 -12.88
N GLY A 760 -16.52 26.32 -12.44
CA GLY A 760 -17.37 26.98 -11.45
C GLY A 760 -17.23 26.38 -10.05
N ARG A 761 -16.22 26.80 -9.28
CA ARG A 761 -16.12 26.41 -7.86
C ARG A 761 -17.28 27.03 -7.08
N GLU A 762 -17.83 26.31 -6.10
CA GLU A 762 -18.66 26.94 -5.07
C GLU A 762 -17.91 28.13 -4.47
N LEU A 763 -18.50 29.32 -4.56
CA LEU A 763 -18.10 30.45 -3.75
C LEU A 763 -18.62 30.17 -2.35
N GLU A 764 -17.71 29.99 -1.36
CA GLU A 764 -18.10 30.08 0.04
C GLU A 764 -18.65 31.50 0.27
N VAL A 765 -19.98 31.64 0.24
CA VAL A 765 -20.67 32.84 0.72
C VAL A 765 -20.93 32.61 2.21
N PRO A 766 -20.26 33.34 3.13
CA PRO A 766 -20.48 33.13 4.55
C PRO A 766 -21.92 33.51 4.91
N GLY A 767 -22.72 32.56 5.38
CA GLY A 767 -24.00 32.84 6.05
C GLY A 767 -25.29 32.22 5.48
N LEU A 768 -25.22 31.33 4.48
CA LEU A 768 -26.38 30.53 4.06
C LEU A 768 -26.28 29.09 4.59
N PRO A 769 -27.31 28.54 5.25
CA PRO A 769 -27.31 27.13 5.66
C PRO A 769 -27.22 26.23 4.42
N SER A 770 -26.41 25.17 4.49
CA SER A 770 -26.35 24.13 3.46
C SER A 770 -27.73 23.53 3.26
N GLN A 771 -28.37 23.79 2.13
CA GLN A 771 -29.66 23.19 1.80
C GLN A 771 -29.45 21.74 1.36
N THR A 772 -29.47 20.84 2.34
CA THR A 772 -30.01 19.49 2.16
C THR A 772 -31.48 19.55 2.56
N GLU A 773 -32.37 19.90 1.64
CA GLU A 773 -33.80 19.63 1.79
C GLU A 773 -34.33 18.98 0.51
N ASP A 774 -34.96 17.82 0.71
CA ASP A 774 -35.74 17.08 -0.27
C ASP A 774 -36.65 18.03 -1.08
N HIS A 775 -36.48 18.07 -2.40
CA HIS A 775 -37.48 18.65 -3.29
C HIS A 775 -38.64 17.66 -3.47
N ALA A 776 -39.51 17.60 -2.48
CA ALA A 776 -40.92 17.30 -2.72
C ALA A 776 -41.57 18.50 -3.42
N GLU A 777 -42.34 18.21 -4.47
CA GLU A 777 -43.03 19.14 -5.36
C GLU A 777 -43.60 20.40 -4.67
N ARG A 778 -43.19 21.59 -5.13
CA ARG A 778 -43.94 22.83 -4.92
C ARG A 778 -44.17 23.54 -6.25
N PRO A 779 -45.41 23.97 -6.56
CA PRO A 779 -45.71 24.61 -7.83
C PRO A 779 -45.16 26.05 -7.90
N LEU A 780 -44.63 26.40 -9.07
CA LEU A 780 -44.07 27.72 -9.38
C LEU A 780 -45.09 28.87 -9.18
N PRO A 781 -44.71 29.99 -8.54
CA PRO A 781 -45.50 31.21 -8.57
C PRO A 781 -45.39 31.88 -9.94
N LYS A 782 -46.54 32.34 -10.45
CA LYS A 782 -46.67 33.10 -11.70
C LYS A 782 -46.20 34.55 -11.52
N HIS A 783 -45.39 35.00 -12.49
CA HIS A 783 -45.11 36.39 -12.89
C HIS A 783 -44.34 37.31 -11.92
N VAL A 784 -43.16 37.77 -12.36
CA VAL A 784 -42.66 39.14 -12.11
C VAL A 784 -41.97 39.65 -13.39
N HIS A 785 -42.28 40.90 -13.75
CA HIS A 785 -41.96 41.59 -15.02
C HIS A 785 -40.53 42.15 -15.08
N ALA A 786 -40.05 42.36 -16.31
CA ALA A 786 -38.67 42.69 -16.71
C ALA A 786 -38.33 44.20 -16.76
N GLU A 787 -38.72 45.00 -15.76
CA GLU A 787 -38.41 46.46 -15.74
C GLU A 787 -37.47 46.92 -14.61
N GLU A 788 -36.83 46.01 -13.86
CA GLU A 788 -35.75 46.35 -12.91
C GLU A 788 -34.52 45.46 -13.10
N LEU A 789 -33.79 45.67 -14.19
CA LEU A 789 -32.38 45.31 -14.32
C LEU A 789 -31.59 46.51 -14.87
#